data_AF-A0A9W8RPS8-F1
#
_entry.id   AF-A0A9W8RPS8-F1
#
_cell.length_a   1.000
_cell.length_b   1.000
_cell.length_c   1.000
_cell.angle_alpha   90.00
_cell.angle_beta   90.00
_cell.angle_gamma   90.00
#
_symmetry.space_group_name_H-M   'P 1'
#
loop_
_entity.id
_entity.type
_entity.pdbx_description
1 polymer ?
#
loop_
_entity_poly.entity_id
_entity_poly.type
_entity_poly.pdbx_seq_one_letter_code
_entity_poly.pdbx_strand_id
1 'polypeptide(L)'
;MSTFNRIAVYGHRGWASSAIVNALVAAGGPVIVLHRSDSDTSALPTGTPTREIDIQNAQSIQDALKDIDILISLVGQQNVNHQLALVGVLPRTDVRLFVPSDLACKISEEQMLIPSLKAKVDVENAAEAAGIVTTVVRPGNLVESTLATTLVGIDVQGNRIVYTGNSEHEPLNLCTREYVAAAYATIFPQTPIAKLGNRAIGLCELTCTGSEVAAALQRKHGVPPKVFRQGLEQTRHEIETRIEKGDLTALALSYRCPWGSGQQVKLVGDDIWDVQGYRKTTLEEIIVESKLGNYKELPPMVWEVCSQILEDYWPRKDAYDQERSDQSVVLQNAQNTILPLMRYPNDPSLIWSSFGHHWVSCVPLWTSATLSLLLLFFWSSDGELAGIGSYATEHGTRQYIGSKDIFATSVDVQIPKESWITELVIVAREEIDEDDLNKIIRKIVGLRFIFSKGDPIQVGQAKGDVRVIYPESSHFVVGFQVAWAATNPISKIGLLFQPIKKAIRQGLDRLKPRDVFDEEGVMIALPNPETAGHLWRNDLPPRELDIVPLRNGFFRLDNTRDDLLVESLVFGTKESDLGMITTIGVDSQLRGFDICMENGHEKWTRGIGNRNAMQYLSIDGRGGERILYFYVYLYDVARGIRFVTNRERHLIVGEPDSDELRFPPEGHQHALILSWVFTATGPTEILQAQI
;
A
#
# COMPACT_ATOMS: atom_id res chain seq x y z
N MET A 1 -48.26 -11.60 41.78
CA MET A 1 -47.25 -12.60 41.34
C MET A 1 -46.58 -12.03 40.11
N SER A 2 -45.25 -11.88 40.08
CA SER A 2 -44.55 -11.44 38.87
C SER A 2 -44.66 -12.55 37.83
N THR A 3 -45.28 -12.26 36.70
CA THR A 3 -45.38 -13.18 35.56
C THR A 3 -44.09 -13.12 34.77
N PHE A 4 -43.38 -14.24 34.67
CA PHE A 4 -42.18 -14.35 33.84
C PHE A 4 -42.53 -14.57 32.36
N ASN A 5 -41.71 -14.02 31.46
CA ASN A 5 -41.77 -14.29 30.03
C ASN A 5 -41.08 -15.64 29.72
N ARG A 6 -41.61 -16.40 28.76
CA ARG A 6 -40.98 -17.61 28.20
C ARG A 6 -39.99 -17.20 27.12
N ILE A 7 -38.70 -17.38 27.39
CA ILE A 7 -37.61 -16.88 26.55
C ILE A 7 -36.93 -18.05 25.83
N ALA A 8 -36.80 -17.97 24.51
CA ALA A 8 -35.89 -18.80 23.75
C ALA A 8 -34.63 -18.02 23.37
N VAL A 9 -33.46 -18.65 23.48
CA VAL A 9 -32.19 -18.06 23.05
C VAL A 9 -31.57 -18.88 21.92
N TYR A 10 -31.28 -18.24 20.79
CA TYR A 10 -30.56 -18.83 19.66
C TYR A 10 -29.15 -18.26 19.57
N GLY A 11 -28.14 -19.14 19.47
CA GLY A 11 -26.73 -18.74 19.42
C GLY A 11 -26.07 -18.64 20.80
N HIS A 12 -26.19 -19.67 21.66
CA HIS A 12 -25.73 -19.63 23.05
C HIS A 12 -24.21 -19.68 23.24
N ARG A 13 -23.46 -20.28 22.32
CA ARG A 13 -22.03 -20.63 22.49
C ARG A 13 -21.02 -19.49 22.34
N GLY A 14 -21.45 -18.35 21.80
CA GLY A 14 -20.59 -17.18 21.63
C GLY A 14 -20.02 -16.63 22.94
N TRP A 15 -18.92 -15.88 22.82
CA TRP A 15 -18.20 -15.30 23.97
C TRP A 15 -19.09 -14.38 24.82
N ALA A 16 -19.85 -13.47 24.19
CA ALA A 16 -20.82 -12.63 24.89
C ALA A 16 -22.12 -13.39 25.24
N SER A 17 -22.60 -14.24 24.32
CA SER A 17 -23.89 -14.92 24.46
C SER A 17 -23.91 -15.90 25.62
N SER A 18 -22.80 -16.59 25.91
CA SER A 18 -22.70 -17.53 27.03
C SER A 18 -22.91 -16.84 28.38
N ALA A 19 -22.33 -15.64 28.57
CA ALA A 19 -22.57 -14.83 29.76
C ALA A 19 -24.04 -14.39 29.86
N ILE A 20 -24.63 -13.95 28.74
CA ILE A 20 -26.05 -13.54 28.68
C ILE A 20 -26.98 -14.71 29.02
N VAL A 21 -26.74 -15.91 28.45
CA VAL A 21 -27.54 -17.12 28.74
C VAL A 21 -27.45 -17.48 30.21
N ASN A 22 -26.25 -17.49 30.79
CA ASN A 22 -26.08 -17.77 32.21
C ASN A 22 -26.84 -16.79 33.09
N ALA A 23 -26.80 -15.49 32.78
CA ALA A 23 -27.51 -14.46 33.52
C ALA A 23 -29.04 -14.58 33.37
N LEU A 24 -29.55 -14.88 32.16
CA LEU A 24 -30.97 -15.11 31.91
C LEU A 24 -31.49 -16.33 32.69
N VAL A 25 -30.73 -17.44 32.70
CA VAL A 25 -31.08 -18.65 33.46
C VAL A 25 -31.05 -18.36 34.97
N ALA A 26 -30.04 -17.64 35.46
CA ALA A 26 -29.92 -17.27 36.86
C ALA A 26 -31.04 -16.34 37.35
N ALA A 27 -31.71 -15.60 36.46
CA ALA A 27 -32.88 -14.78 36.78
C ALA A 27 -34.12 -15.61 37.17
N GLY A 28 -34.10 -16.93 36.99
CA GLY A 28 -35.12 -17.87 37.49
C GLY A 28 -36.39 -17.98 36.62
N GLY A 29 -36.42 -17.34 35.45
CA GLY A 29 -37.52 -17.45 34.48
C GLY A 29 -37.43 -18.69 33.58
N PRO A 30 -38.50 -19.01 32.82
CA PRO A 30 -38.48 -20.08 31.85
C PRO A 30 -37.64 -19.69 30.62
N VAL A 31 -36.39 -20.15 30.59
CA VAL A 31 -35.43 -19.94 29.49
C VAL A 31 -35.13 -21.27 28.80
N ILE A 32 -35.20 -21.31 27.48
CA ILE A 32 -34.82 -22.47 26.66
C ILE A 32 -33.73 -22.10 25.66
N VAL A 33 -32.76 -22.98 25.48
CA VAL A 33 -31.67 -22.78 24.52
C VAL A 33 -31.95 -23.55 23.23
N LEU A 34 -31.99 -22.82 22.12
CA LEU A 34 -32.13 -23.38 20.78
C LEU A 34 -30.75 -23.70 20.21
N HIS A 35 -30.53 -24.95 19.78
CA HIS A 35 -29.24 -25.40 19.25
C HIS A 35 -29.41 -26.24 17.98
N ARG A 36 -28.38 -26.24 17.13
CA ARG A 36 -28.30 -27.16 15.99
C ARG A 36 -27.95 -28.57 16.48
N SER A 37 -28.21 -29.59 15.66
CA SER A 37 -27.87 -30.98 15.98
C SER A 37 -26.39 -31.21 16.30
N ASP A 38 -25.50 -30.44 15.67
CA ASP A 38 -24.03 -30.49 15.84
C ASP A 38 -23.51 -29.57 16.97
N SER A 39 -24.38 -28.83 17.64
CA SER A 39 -23.97 -27.87 18.67
C SER A 39 -23.76 -28.53 20.03
N ASP A 40 -22.61 -28.26 20.64
CA ASP A 40 -22.34 -28.63 22.02
C ASP A 40 -23.19 -27.80 23.02
N THR A 41 -23.82 -28.50 23.96
CA THR A 41 -24.67 -27.96 25.03
C THR A 41 -24.14 -28.27 26.42
N SER A 42 -23.00 -28.96 26.56
CA SER A 42 -22.49 -29.39 27.87
C SER A 42 -22.05 -28.23 28.77
N ALA A 43 -21.78 -27.05 28.20
CA ALA A 43 -21.38 -25.84 28.92
C ALA A 43 -22.56 -25.01 29.46
N LEU A 44 -23.81 -25.43 29.22
CA LEU A 44 -24.98 -24.76 29.75
C LEU A 44 -25.14 -25.00 31.26
N PRO A 45 -25.76 -24.07 32.01
CA PRO A 45 -26.11 -24.31 33.40
C PRO A 45 -26.92 -25.60 33.56
N THR A 46 -26.65 -26.34 34.65
CA THR A 46 -27.31 -27.62 34.91
C THR A 46 -28.83 -27.46 34.93
N GLY A 47 -29.53 -28.28 34.14
CA GLY A 47 -30.98 -28.28 34.06
C GLY A 47 -31.58 -27.23 33.13
N THR A 48 -30.76 -26.46 32.38
CA THR A 48 -31.27 -25.58 31.32
C THR A 48 -31.93 -26.41 30.21
N PRO A 49 -33.23 -26.19 29.93
CA PRO A 49 -33.91 -26.85 28.82
C PRO A 49 -33.26 -26.49 27.47
N THR A 50 -33.23 -27.47 26.56
CA THR A 50 -32.73 -27.29 25.20
C THR A 50 -33.76 -27.78 24.18
N ARG A 51 -33.74 -27.17 22.98
CA ARG A 51 -34.50 -27.64 21.80
C ARG A 51 -33.61 -27.59 20.58
N GLU A 52 -33.65 -28.65 19.79
CA GLU A 52 -32.99 -28.68 18.49
C GLU A 52 -33.74 -27.79 17.49
N ILE A 53 -33.00 -27.07 16.67
CA ILE A 53 -33.51 -26.22 15.58
C ILE A 53 -32.65 -26.38 14.33
N ASP A 54 -33.31 -26.55 13.19
CA ASP A 54 -32.71 -26.42 11.87
C ASP A 54 -33.19 -25.11 11.23
N ILE A 55 -32.26 -24.16 11.09
CA ILE A 55 -32.53 -22.82 10.56
C ILE A 55 -32.88 -22.83 9.06
N GLN A 56 -32.58 -23.92 8.37
CA GLN A 56 -32.92 -24.11 6.96
C GLN A 56 -34.32 -24.71 6.78
N ASN A 57 -34.97 -25.14 7.86
CA ASN A 57 -36.27 -25.79 7.83
C ASN A 57 -37.33 -24.98 8.59
N ALA A 58 -38.24 -24.35 7.85
CA ALA A 58 -39.29 -23.51 8.41
C ALA A 58 -40.23 -24.25 9.40
N GLN A 59 -40.43 -25.55 9.24
CA GLN A 59 -41.24 -26.35 10.18
C GLN A 59 -40.47 -26.59 11.48
N SER A 60 -39.17 -26.90 11.40
CA SER A 60 -38.30 -27.02 12.57
C SER A 60 -38.27 -25.73 13.40
N ILE A 61 -38.18 -24.57 12.74
CA ILE A 61 -38.24 -23.26 13.41
C ILE A 61 -39.58 -23.07 14.14
N GLN A 62 -40.71 -23.36 13.49
CA GLN A 62 -42.03 -23.24 14.13
C GLN A 62 -42.18 -24.16 15.34
N ASP A 63 -41.75 -25.41 15.21
CA ASP A 63 -41.85 -26.40 16.28
C ASP A 63 -40.96 -26.04 17.48
N ALA A 64 -39.75 -25.54 17.23
CA ALA A 64 -38.83 -25.08 18.27
C ALA A 64 -39.38 -23.86 19.05
N LEU A 65 -40.15 -22.99 18.38
CA LEU A 65 -40.71 -21.75 18.93
C LEU A 65 -42.12 -21.87 19.54
N LYS A 66 -42.69 -23.07 19.61
CA LYS A 66 -43.95 -23.31 20.34
C LYS A 66 -43.81 -22.91 21.80
N ASP A 67 -44.84 -22.25 22.34
CA ASP A 67 -44.87 -21.81 23.73
C ASP A 67 -43.76 -20.81 24.12
N ILE A 68 -43.28 -19.99 23.18
CA ILE A 68 -42.27 -18.96 23.42
C ILE A 68 -42.89 -17.57 23.30
N ASP A 69 -42.59 -16.68 24.25
CA ASP A 69 -43.04 -15.29 24.22
C ASP A 69 -42.00 -14.36 23.58
N ILE A 70 -40.72 -14.59 23.87
CA ILE A 70 -39.60 -13.76 23.43
C ILE A 70 -38.53 -14.66 22.79
N LEU A 71 -38.14 -14.35 21.56
CA LEU A 71 -36.97 -14.96 20.91
C LEU A 71 -35.79 -13.98 20.96
N ILE A 72 -34.69 -14.40 21.59
CA ILE A 72 -33.43 -13.65 21.62
C ILE A 72 -32.41 -14.35 20.73
N SER A 73 -31.93 -13.65 19.71
CA SER A 73 -30.84 -14.11 18.86
C SER A 73 -29.54 -13.45 19.28
N LEU A 74 -28.51 -14.26 19.53
CA LEU A 74 -27.16 -13.84 19.92
C LEU A 74 -26.09 -14.43 18.99
N VAL A 75 -26.47 -14.69 17.73
CA VAL A 75 -25.57 -15.27 16.74
C VAL A 75 -24.39 -14.36 16.44
N GLY A 76 -23.20 -14.97 16.26
CA GLY A 76 -22.00 -14.24 15.87
C GLY A 76 -22.08 -13.68 14.44
N GLN A 77 -21.17 -12.76 14.12
CA GLN A 77 -21.11 -12.00 12.87
C GLN A 77 -21.28 -12.85 11.58
N GLN A 78 -20.67 -14.03 11.53
CA GLN A 78 -20.76 -14.94 10.37
C GLN A 78 -22.17 -15.51 10.12
N ASN A 79 -23.03 -15.48 11.14
CA ASN A 79 -24.35 -16.09 11.13
C ASN A 79 -25.50 -15.07 11.21
N VAL A 80 -25.21 -13.77 11.14
CA VAL A 80 -26.23 -12.71 11.23
C VAL A 80 -27.31 -12.88 10.17
N ASN A 81 -26.94 -13.21 8.93
CA ASN A 81 -27.87 -13.44 7.83
C ASN A 81 -28.82 -14.62 8.06
N HIS A 82 -28.45 -15.61 8.88
CA HIS A 82 -29.34 -16.73 9.20
C HIS A 82 -30.58 -16.29 9.99
N GLN A 83 -30.57 -15.09 10.59
CA GLN A 83 -31.74 -14.53 11.26
C GLN A 83 -32.89 -14.20 10.30
N LEU A 84 -32.61 -14.01 9.00
CA LEU A 84 -33.66 -13.77 8.00
C LEU A 84 -34.63 -14.96 7.89
N ALA A 85 -34.14 -16.19 8.10
CA ALA A 85 -34.99 -17.37 8.16
C ALA A 85 -35.92 -17.35 9.40
N LEU A 86 -35.43 -16.86 10.54
CA LEU A 86 -36.27 -16.65 11.73
C LEU A 86 -37.35 -15.61 11.44
N VAL A 87 -36.96 -14.46 10.87
CA VAL A 87 -37.88 -13.38 10.48
C VAL A 87 -38.99 -13.89 9.57
N GLY A 88 -38.67 -14.71 8.57
CA GLY A 88 -39.67 -15.28 7.65
C GLY A 88 -40.70 -16.22 8.31
N VAL A 89 -40.39 -16.76 9.49
CA VAL A 89 -41.22 -17.76 10.19
C VAL A 89 -41.98 -17.16 11.38
N LEU A 90 -41.40 -16.18 12.07
CA LEU A 90 -41.94 -15.57 13.28
C LEU A 90 -43.43 -15.17 13.21
N PRO A 91 -43.97 -14.61 12.08
CA PRO A 91 -45.39 -14.29 11.96
C PRO A 91 -46.35 -15.49 12.09
N ARG A 92 -45.84 -16.72 12.05
CA ARG A 92 -46.60 -17.98 12.16
C ARG A 92 -46.39 -18.68 13.52
N THR A 93 -45.85 -17.97 14.51
CA THR A 93 -45.49 -18.52 15.83
C THR A 93 -46.14 -17.74 16.96
N ASP A 94 -46.04 -18.24 18.20
CA ASP A 94 -46.53 -17.54 19.41
C ASP A 94 -45.60 -16.42 19.89
N VAL A 95 -44.46 -16.22 19.22
CA VAL A 95 -43.45 -15.23 19.62
C VAL A 95 -44.02 -13.82 19.45
N ARG A 96 -44.04 -13.06 20.55
CA ARG A 96 -44.57 -11.69 20.62
C ARG A 96 -43.48 -10.62 20.57
N LEU A 97 -42.23 -11.01 20.76
CA LEU A 97 -41.08 -10.11 20.72
C LEU A 97 -39.85 -10.82 20.15
N PHE A 98 -39.21 -10.19 19.17
CA PHE A 98 -37.93 -10.63 18.64
C PHE A 98 -36.79 -9.67 19.03
N VAL A 99 -35.70 -10.21 19.54
CA VAL A 99 -34.48 -9.46 19.90
C VAL A 99 -33.37 -9.91 18.95
N PRO A 100 -33.05 -9.14 17.89
CA PRO A 100 -32.01 -9.51 16.93
C PRO A 100 -30.61 -9.39 17.51
N SER A 101 -29.66 -10.10 16.91
CA SER A 101 -28.25 -10.06 17.28
C SER A 101 -27.57 -8.80 16.74
N ASP A 102 -27.68 -7.70 17.49
CA ASP A 102 -26.96 -6.45 17.23
C ASP A 102 -25.72 -6.34 18.15
N LEU A 103 -25.89 -6.33 19.48
CA LEU A 103 -24.80 -6.23 20.49
C LEU A 103 -23.71 -5.19 20.14
N ALA A 104 -24.10 -4.10 19.46
CA ALA A 104 -23.22 -3.02 19.04
C ALA A 104 -23.90 -1.66 19.23
N CYS A 105 -23.29 -0.59 18.74
CA CYS A 105 -23.97 0.70 18.55
C CYS A 105 -24.78 0.70 17.24
N LYS A 106 -25.68 1.68 17.08
CA LYS A 106 -26.35 1.91 15.81
C LYS A 106 -25.30 2.06 14.69
N ILE A 107 -25.50 1.30 13.61
CA ILE A 107 -24.63 1.35 12.42
C ILE A 107 -24.88 2.65 11.65
N SER A 108 -23.83 3.43 11.40
CA SER A 108 -23.91 4.65 10.58
C SER A 108 -23.98 4.34 9.08
N GLU A 109 -24.40 5.30 8.26
CA GLU A 109 -24.43 5.15 6.79
C GLU A 109 -23.05 4.77 6.21
N GLU A 110 -21.99 5.42 6.69
CA GLU A 110 -20.59 5.10 6.33
C GLU A 110 -20.24 3.64 6.65
N GLN A 111 -20.69 3.13 7.81
CA GLN A 111 -20.44 1.76 8.23
C GLN A 111 -21.25 0.73 7.44
N MET A 112 -22.35 1.12 6.80
CA MET A 112 -23.14 0.21 5.94
C MET A 112 -22.41 -0.20 4.66
N LEU A 113 -21.31 0.48 4.31
CA LEU A 113 -20.41 0.05 3.24
C LEU A 113 -19.69 -1.25 3.58
N ILE A 114 -19.60 -1.62 4.87
CA ILE A 114 -19.00 -2.86 5.33
C ILE A 114 -20.05 -3.98 5.34
N PRO A 115 -19.91 -5.05 4.52
CA PRO A 115 -20.97 -6.04 4.32
C PRO A 115 -21.49 -6.69 5.61
N SER A 116 -20.60 -6.97 6.56
CA SER A 116 -20.99 -7.62 7.82
C SER A 116 -21.78 -6.70 8.77
N LEU A 117 -21.60 -5.38 8.66
CA LEU A 117 -22.39 -4.42 9.44
C LEU A 117 -23.75 -4.17 8.79
N LYS A 118 -23.76 -4.09 7.45
CA LYS A 118 -24.99 -4.00 6.67
C LYS A 118 -25.96 -5.17 6.95
N ALA A 119 -25.44 -6.38 7.09
CA ALA A 119 -26.24 -7.57 7.41
C ALA A 119 -27.11 -7.42 8.67
N LYS A 120 -26.65 -6.67 9.69
CA LYS A 120 -27.43 -6.42 10.91
C LYS A 120 -28.62 -5.50 10.63
N VAL A 121 -28.37 -4.44 9.88
CA VAL A 121 -29.39 -3.47 9.44
C VAL A 121 -30.44 -4.15 8.57
N ASP A 122 -30.01 -5.06 7.68
CA ASP A 122 -30.91 -5.82 6.82
C ASP A 122 -31.87 -6.72 7.62
N VAL A 123 -31.41 -7.31 8.73
CA VAL A 123 -32.25 -8.11 9.64
C VAL A 123 -33.28 -7.23 10.37
N GLU A 124 -32.86 -6.08 10.89
CA GLU A 124 -33.77 -5.11 11.54
C GLU A 124 -34.86 -4.64 10.56
N ASN A 125 -34.46 -4.21 9.36
CA ASN A 125 -35.38 -3.77 8.31
C ASN A 125 -36.34 -4.89 7.87
N ALA A 126 -35.85 -6.13 7.74
CA ALA A 126 -36.68 -7.27 7.37
C ALA A 126 -37.72 -7.59 8.47
N ALA A 127 -37.33 -7.49 9.75
CA ALA A 127 -38.26 -7.70 10.86
C ALA A 127 -39.34 -6.62 10.91
N GLU A 128 -38.97 -5.35 10.71
CA GLU A 128 -39.91 -4.23 10.62
C GLU A 128 -40.88 -4.40 9.44
N ALA A 129 -40.36 -4.72 8.25
CA ALA A 129 -41.19 -4.96 7.06
C ALA A 129 -42.17 -6.14 7.23
N ALA A 130 -41.81 -7.14 8.05
CA ALA A 130 -42.68 -8.26 8.39
C ALA A 130 -43.69 -7.93 9.51
N GLY A 131 -43.69 -6.71 10.06
CA GLY A 131 -44.56 -6.31 11.16
C GLY A 131 -44.23 -6.99 12.50
N ILE A 132 -43.00 -7.50 12.65
CA ILE A 132 -42.56 -8.19 13.86
C ILE A 132 -42.20 -7.13 14.90
N VAL A 133 -42.74 -7.27 16.12
CA VAL A 133 -42.37 -6.41 17.24
C VAL A 133 -40.95 -6.74 17.68
N THR A 134 -40.07 -5.75 17.71
CA THR A 134 -38.65 -5.94 18.02
C THR A 134 -38.19 -5.15 19.24
N THR A 135 -37.13 -5.63 19.91
CA THR A 135 -36.33 -4.80 20.82
C THR A 135 -34.87 -4.95 20.43
N VAL A 136 -34.17 -3.85 20.19
CA VAL A 136 -32.73 -3.86 19.89
C VAL A 136 -31.97 -3.40 21.14
N VAL A 137 -30.97 -4.15 21.59
CA VAL A 137 -30.13 -3.79 22.74
C VAL A 137 -28.77 -3.31 22.24
N ARG A 138 -28.40 -2.07 22.58
CA ARG A 138 -27.22 -1.37 22.10
C ARG A 138 -26.20 -1.10 23.21
N PRO A 139 -25.26 -2.03 23.48
CA PRO A 139 -24.24 -1.84 24.49
C PRO A 139 -23.13 -0.84 24.12
N GLY A 140 -23.10 -0.38 22.86
CA GLY A 140 -21.98 0.39 22.35
C GLY A 140 -20.75 -0.50 22.17
N ASN A 141 -19.61 -0.09 22.74
CA ASN A 141 -18.36 -0.83 22.65
C ASN A 141 -18.18 -1.80 23.84
N LEU A 142 -17.92 -3.08 23.55
CA LEU A 142 -17.56 -4.06 24.57
C LEU A 142 -16.08 -3.92 24.94
N VAL A 143 -15.81 -3.56 26.20
CA VAL A 143 -14.46 -3.17 26.69
C VAL A 143 -13.40 -4.21 26.33
N GLU A 144 -13.69 -5.49 26.57
CA GLU A 144 -12.78 -6.61 26.31
C GLU A 144 -12.39 -6.69 24.85
N SER A 145 -13.38 -6.58 23.95
CA SER A 145 -13.12 -6.58 22.51
C SER A 145 -12.38 -5.32 22.08
N THR A 146 -12.78 -4.14 22.56
CA THR A 146 -12.22 -2.86 22.18
C THR A 146 -10.73 -2.73 22.51
N LEU A 147 -10.35 -3.17 23.71
CA LEU A 147 -8.96 -3.10 24.18
C LEU A 147 -8.10 -4.24 23.64
N ALA A 148 -8.65 -5.46 23.48
CA ALA A 148 -7.89 -6.59 22.95
C ALA A 148 -7.54 -6.43 21.46
N THR A 149 -8.31 -5.65 20.70
CA THR A 149 -8.18 -5.54 19.23
C THR A 149 -7.70 -4.18 18.75
N THR A 150 -7.52 -3.22 19.65
CA THR A 150 -7.16 -1.84 19.32
C THR A 150 -8.13 -1.15 18.34
N LEU A 151 -9.38 -1.63 18.25
CA LEU A 151 -10.40 -1.16 17.31
C LEU A 151 -10.52 0.37 17.30
N VAL A 152 -10.57 0.98 18.49
CA VAL A 152 -10.71 2.43 18.64
C VAL A 152 -9.37 3.17 18.75
N GLY A 153 -8.24 2.50 18.49
CA GLY A 153 -6.92 3.12 18.54
C GLY A 153 -6.26 3.13 19.91
N ILE A 154 -6.72 2.29 20.85
CA ILE A 154 -6.11 2.14 22.19
C ILE A 154 -5.30 0.85 22.22
N ASP A 155 -4.00 0.97 22.46
CA ASP A 155 -3.12 -0.18 22.72
C ASP A 155 -2.57 -0.12 24.14
N VAL A 156 -3.19 -0.93 24.99
CA VAL A 156 -2.85 -1.01 26.41
C VAL A 156 -1.48 -1.65 26.62
N GLN A 157 -1.07 -2.63 25.81
CA GLN A 157 0.18 -3.37 26.05
C GLN A 157 1.39 -2.58 25.55
N GLY A 158 1.31 -1.99 24.35
CA GLY A 158 2.38 -1.18 23.79
C GLY A 158 2.45 0.25 24.33
N ASN A 159 1.54 0.65 25.23
CA ASN A 159 1.41 2.00 25.77
C ASN A 159 1.24 3.05 24.66
N ARG A 160 0.28 2.82 23.74
CA ARG A 160 0.03 3.68 22.57
C ARG A 160 -1.44 4.09 22.48
N ILE A 161 -1.70 5.29 21.95
CA ILE A 161 -3.05 5.76 21.66
C ILE A 161 -3.09 6.57 20.36
N VAL A 162 -4.14 6.35 19.56
CA VAL A 162 -4.43 7.07 18.33
C VAL A 162 -5.68 7.92 18.53
N TYR A 163 -5.51 9.23 18.50
CA TYR A 163 -6.60 10.18 18.45
C TYR A 163 -7.03 10.40 17.00
N THR A 164 -8.15 9.81 16.62
CA THR A 164 -8.83 10.13 15.36
C THR A 164 -9.80 11.31 15.59
N GLY A 165 -9.74 12.36 14.78
CA GLY A 165 -10.57 13.55 14.97
C GLY A 165 -10.39 14.16 16.37
N ASN A 166 -11.50 14.42 17.07
CA ASN A 166 -11.55 14.97 18.43
C ASN A 166 -11.67 13.90 19.54
N SER A 167 -11.32 12.63 19.26
CA SER A 167 -11.47 11.52 20.23
C SER A 167 -10.71 11.70 21.55
N GLU A 168 -9.72 12.59 21.60
CA GLU A 168 -9.06 12.99 22.84
C GLU A 168 -10.04 13.59 23.86
N HIS A 169 -11.05 14.33 23.39
CA HIS A 169 -11.97 15.10 24.23
C HIS A 169 -13.41 14.59 24.14
N GLU A 170 -13.77 13.88 23.07
CA GLU A 170 -15.11 13.29 22.93
C GLU A 170 -15.26 12.03 23.78
N PRO A 171 -16.43 11.80 24.39
CA PRO A 171 -16.68 10.62 25.20
C PRO A 171 -16.88 9.36 24.34
N LEU A 172 -16.49 8.22 24.93
CA LEU A 172 -16.66 6.86 24.41
C LEU A 172 -17.52 6.07 25.40
N ASN A 173 -18.65 5.51 24.94
CA ASN A 173 -19.50 4.59 25.70
C ASN A 173 -18.94 3.17 25.70
N LEU A 174 -18.79 2.60 26.89
CA LEU A 174 -18.22 1.29 27.14
C LEU A 174 -19.13 0.46 28.06
N CYS A 175 -19.23 -0.83 27.75
CA CYS A 175 -19.85 -1.85 28.62
C CYS A 175 -18.96 -3.09 28.69
N THR A 176 -18.82 -3.68 29.86
CA THR A 176 -18.22 -5.02 30.03
C THR A 176 -19.21 -6.10 29.60
N ARG A 177 -18.69 -7.29 29.27
CA ARG A 177 -19.52 -8.45 28.97
C ARG A 177 -20.50 -8.76 30.10
N GLU A 178 -20.04 -8.66 31.33
CA GLU A 178 -20.81 -8.97 32.54
C GLU A 178 -21.94 -7.96 32.76
N TYR A 179 -21.71 -6.66 32.51
CA TYR A 179 -22.77 -5.65 32.59
C TYR A 179 -23.85 -5.88 31.53
N VAL A 180 -23.47 -6.23 30.31
CA VAL A 180 -24.43 -6.57 29.25
C VAL A 180 -25.26 -7.80 29.63
N ALA A 181 -24.62 -8.84 30.17
CA ALA A 181 -25.33 -10.02 30.66
C ALA A 181 -26.34 -9.69 31.77
N ALA A 182 -25.95 -8.87 32.74
CA ALA A 182 -26.84 -8.40 33.80
C ALA A 182 -28.00 -7.54 33.27
N ALA A 183 -27.75 -6.71 32.25
CA ALA A 183 -28.79 -5.94 31.59
C ALA A 183 -29.85 -6.85 30.94
N TYR A 184 -29.45 -7.86 30.18
CA TYR A 184 -30.40 -8.81 29.59
C TYR A 184 -31.25 -9.52 30.66
N ALA A 185 -30.62 -9.92 31.78
CA ALA A 185 -31.30 -10.56 32.91
C ALA A 185 -32.31 -9.65 33.64
N THR A 186 -32.17 -8.32 33.54
CA THR A 186 -33.12 -7.37 34.13
C THR A 186 -34.16 -6.87 33.12
N ILE A 187 -33.81 -6.79 31.83
CA ILE A 187 -34.72 -6.33 30.76
C ILE A 187 -35.80 -7.37 30.49
N PHE A 188 -35.43 -8.62 30.20
CA PHE A 188 -36.36 -9.55 29.53
C PHE A 188 -37.19 -10.46 30.44
N PRO A 189 -36.68 -11.04 31.54
CA PRO A 189 -37.41 -12.08 32.26
C PRO A 189 -38.77 -11.66 32.84
N GLN A 190 -38.88 -10.43 33.34
CA GLN A 190 -40.06 -9.97 34.09
C GLN A 190 -40.72 -8.70 33.52
N THR A 191 -40.07 -8.00 32.59
CA THR A 191 -40.66 -6.79 32.01
C THR A 191 -41.79 -7.19 31.05
N PRO A 192 -43.00 -6.61 31.18
CA PRO A 192 -44.09 -6.88 30.24
C PRO A 192 -43.68 -6.53 28.79
N ILE A 193 -43.96 -7.43 27.84
CA ILE A 193 -43.61 -7.25 26.41
C ILE A 193 -44.13 -5.93 25.83
N ALA A 194 -45.31 -5.48 26.27
CA ALA A 194 -45.89 -4.18 25.85
C ALA A 194 -45.01 -2.97 26.23
N LYS A 195 -44.09 -3.11 27.18
CA LYS A 195 -43.10 -2.08 27.55
C LYS A 195 -41.75 -2.24 26.83
N LEU A 196 -41.55 -3.32 26.09
CA LEU A 196 -40.31 -3.64 25.38
C LEU A 196 -40.43 -3.41 23.87
N GLY A 197 -41.63 -3.61 23.32
CA GLY A 197 -41.86 -3.59 21.88
C GLY A 197 -41.47 -2.28 21.18
N ASN A 198 -40.79 -2.44 20.04
CA ASN A 198 -40.28 -1.40 19.14
C ASN A 198 -39.36 -0.38 19.83
N ARG A 199 -38.55 -0.85 20.79
CA ARG A 199 -37.56 -0.02 21.49
C ARG A 199 -36.14 -0.35 21.05
N ALA A 200 -35.32 0.69 20.98
CA ALA A 200 -33.86 0.57 20.92
C ALA A 200 -33.30 0.98 22.28
N ILE A 201 -32.91 -0.01 23.08
CA ILE A 201 -32.46 0.16 24.46
C ILE A 201 -30.94 0.26 24.48
N GLY A 202 -30.40 1.42 24.84
CA GLY A 202 -28.97 1.63 25.02
C GLY A 202 -28.47 1.15 26.39
N LEU A 203 -27.21 0.73 26.46
CA LEU A 203 -26.53 0.45 27.73
C LEU A 203 -25.28 1.31 27.88
N CYS A 204 -25.04 1.78 29.10
CA CYS A 204 -23.89 2.59 29.47
C CYS A 204 -23.38 2.19 30.86
N GLU A 205 -22.23 1.51 30.90
CA GLU A 205 -21.54 1.19 32.15
C GLU A 205 -20.49 2.25 32.50
N LEU A 206 -19.70 2.67 31.51
CA LEU A 206 -18.63 3.65 31.69
C LEU A 206 -18.56 4.54 30.46
N THR A 207 -18.29 5.82 30.69
CA THR A 207 -17.88 6.75 29.64
C THR A 207 -16.48 7.27 29.92
N CYS A 208 -15.64 7.38 28.88
CA CYS A 208 -14.33 7.98 29.00
C CYS A 208 -13.91 8.78 27.76
N THR A 209 -13.03 9.74 27.93
CA THR A 209 -12.35 10.43 26.80
C THR A 209 -11.00 9.79 26.48
N GLY A 210 -10.42 10.12 25.32
CA GLY A 210 -9.07 9.68 24.98
C GLY A 210 -8.01 10.19 25.96
N SER A 211 -8.16 11.41 26.49
CA SER A 211 -7.27 11.96 27.51
C SER A 211 -7.33 11.20 28.84
N GLU A 212 -8.51 10.75 29.26
CA GLU A 212 -8.66 9.92 30.47
C GLU A 212 -8.03 8.53 30.29
N VAL A 213 -8.20 7.94 29.10
CA VAL A 213 -7.51 6.69 28.75
C VAL A 213 -5.99 6.89 28.76
N ALA A 214 -5.47 7.97 28.17
CA ALA A 214 -4.04 8.26 28.17
C ALA A 214 -3.48 8.43 29.59
N ALA A 215 -4.23 9.08 30.49
CA ALA A 215 -3.85 9.19 31.90
C ALA A 215 -3.86 7.82 32.62
N ALA A 216 -4.79 6.93 32.29
CA ALA A 216 -4.79 5.56 32.82
C ALA A 216 -3.60 4.75 32.29
N LEU A 217 -3.27 4.87 31.00
CA LEU A 217 -2.08 4.24 30.39
C LEU A 217 -0.79 4.72 31.06
N GLN A 218 -0.65 6.04 31.27
CA GLN A 218 0.50 6.61 31.96
C GLN A 218 0.67 6.04 33.37
N ARG A 219 -0.43 5.88 34.12
CA ARG A 219 -0.38 5.31 35.47
C ARG A 219 -0.02 3.83 35.46
N LYS A 220 -0.51 3.07 34.48
CA LYS A 220 -0.17 1.65 34.29
C LYS A 220 1.33 1.46 33.98
N HIS A 221 1.89 2.27 33.08
CA HIS A 221 3.24 2.08 32.54
C HIS A 221 4.31 2.95 33.18
N GLY A 222 3.93 3.90 34.04
CA GLY A 222 4.84 4.87 34.66
C GLY A 222 5.35 5.97 33.73
N VAL A 223 5.06 5.89 32.42
CA VAL A 223 5.45 6.87 31.40
C VAL A 223 4.27 7.22 30.49
N PRO A 224 4.15 8.46 29.99
CA PRO A 224 3.08 8.84 29.08
C PRO A 224 3.00 7.93 27.85
N PRO A 225 1.79 7.62 27.34
CA PRO A 225 1.66 6.81 26.14
C PRO A 225 2.21 7.54 24.92
N LYS A 226 2.63 6.77 23.92
CA LYS A 226 2.90 7.31 22.59
C LYS A 226 1.58 7.72 21.94
N VAL A 227 1.45 9.02 21.64
CA VAL A 227 0.24 9.60 21.05
C VAL A 227 0.41 9.78 19.55
N PHE A 228 -0.60 9.35 18.80
CA PHE A 228 -0.75 9.67 17.39
C PHE A 228 -2.08 10.41 17.13
N ARG A 229 -2.14 11.26 16.10
CA ARG A 229 -3.31 12.07 15.74
C ARG A 229 -3.63 11.95 14.25
N GLN A 230 -4.82 11.47 13.94
CA GLN A 230 -5.32 11.31 12.57
C GLN A 230 -6.49 12.25 12.31
N GLY A 231 -6.52 12.86 11.12
CA GLY A 231 -7.66 13.67 10.69
C GLY A 231 -8.88 12.80 10.36
N LEU A 232 -10.08 13.30 10.64
CA LEU A 232 -11.32 12.57 10.37
C LEU A 232 -11.51 12.29 8.86
N GLU A 233 -11.30 13.30 8.02
CA GLU A 233 -11.44 13.18 6.56
C GLU A 233 -10.40 12.22 5.94
N GLN A 234 -9.15 12.27 6.43
CA GLN A 234 -8.12 11.33 6.01
C GLN A 234 -8.52 9.89 6.34
N THR A 235 -9.09 9.68 7.54
CA THR A 235 -9.53 8.35 7.99
C THR A 235 -10.69 7.84 7.15
N ARG A 236 -11.64 8.71 6.77
CA ARG A 236 -12.76 8.36 5.89
C ARG A 236 -12.30 7.92 4.50
N HIS A 237 -11.42 8.70 3.88
CA HIS A 237 -10.86 8.36 2.58
C HIS A 237 -10.09 7.02 2.62
N GLU A 238 -9.39 6.77 3.72
CA GLU A 238 -8.69 5.50 3.94
C GLU A 238 -9.65 4.32 4.11
N ILE A 239 -10.78 4.50 4.80
CA ILE A 239 -11.85 3.50 4.90
C ILE A 239 -12.37 3.14 3.50
N GLU A 240 -12.74 4.13 2.69
CA GLU A 240 -13.24 3.93 1.32
C GLU A 240 -12.24 3.13 0.48
N THR A 241 -10.98 3.56 0.47
CA THR A 241 -9.90 2.89 -0.27
C THR A 241 -9.70 1.43 0.17
N ARG A 242 -9.80 1.15 1.48
CA ARG A 242 -9.67 -0.21 2.02
C ARG A 242 -10.88 -1.08 1.68
N ILE A 243 -12.09 -0.51 1.70
CA ILE A 243 -13.31 -1.21 1.29
C ILE A 243 -13.24 -1.62 -0.19
N GLU A 244 -12.79 -0.73 -1.08
CA GLU A 244 -12.60 -1.03 -2.51
C GLU A 244 -11.64 -2.19 -2.75
N LYS A 245 -10.64 -2.36 -1.87
CA LYS A 245 -9.65 -3.44 -1.93
C LYS A 245 -10.08 -4.71 -1.19
N GLY A 246 -11.25 -4.73 -0.57
CA GLY A 246 -11.71 -5.85 0.27
C GLY A 246 -10.89 -6.03 1.56
N ASP A 247 -10.22 -4.97 2.02
CA ASP A 247 -9.37 -5.00 3.21
C ASP A 247 -10.22 -4.89 4.50
N LEU A 248 -10.13 -5.93 5.33
CA LEU A 248 -10.89 -6.09 6.58
C LEU A 248 -10.52 -5.06 7.66
N THR A 249 -9.37 -4.40 7.56
CA THR A 249 -8.94 -3.32 8.46
C THR A 249 -9.85 -2.08 8.39
N ALA A 250 -10.61 -1.91 7.30
CA ALA A 250 -11.61 -0.84 7.17
C ALA A 250 -12.62 -0.85 8.32
N LEU A 251 -12.93 -2.05 8.85
CA LEU A 251 -13.82 -2.22 9.99
C LEU A 251 -13.29 -1.49 11.23
N ALA A 252 -12.01 -1.64 11.57
CA ALA A 252 -11.43 -1.00 12.74
C ALA A 252 -11.43 0.53 12.62
N LEU A 253 -11.03 1.06 11.46
CA LEU A 253 -11.07 2.50 11.21
C LEU A 253 -12.50 3.06 11.30
N SER A 254 -13.49 2.30 10.84
CA SER A 254 -14.91 2.71 10.90
C SER A 254 -15.43 2.95 12.33
N TYR A 255 -14.84 2.31 13.35
CA TYR A 255 -15.21 2.56 14.77
C TYR A 255 -14.55 3.80 15.35
N ARG A 256 -13.47 4.30 14.74
CA ARG A 256 -12.75 5.50 15.21
C ARG A 256 -13.45 6.79 14.81
N CYS A 257 -14.06 6.83 13.63
CA CYS A 257 -14.74 8.03 13.12
C CYS A 257 -15.91 8.50 14.01
N PRO A 258 -16.83 7.63 14.49
CA PRO A 258 -17.89 8.03 15.41
C PRO A 258 -17.37 8.58 16.74
N TRP A 259 -16.27 8.03 17.26
CA TRP A 259 -15.66 8.56 18.49
C TRP A 259 -15.05 9.94 18.24
N GLY A 260 -14.25 10.07 17.18
CA GLY A 260 -13.60 11.33 16.81
C GLY A 260 -14.56 12.47 16.45
N SER A 261 -15.79 12.16 16.05
CA SER A 261 -16.83 13.14 15.71
C SER A 261 -17.83 13.42 16.84
N GLY A 262 -17.66 12.78 18.00
CA GLY A 262 -18.59 12.91 19.13
C GLY A 262 -19.96 12.25 18.90
N GLN A 263 -20.08 11.41 17.86
CA GLN A 263 -21.32 10.71 17.54
C GLN A 263 -21.45 9.39 18.31
N GLN A 264 -20.36 8.78 18.77
CA GLN A 264 -20.38 7.42 19.33
C GLN A 264 -21.39 7.26 20.48
N VAL A 265 -21.42 8.18 21.43
CA VAL A 265 -22.36 8.13 22.56
C VAL A 265 -23.81 8.32 22.14
N LYS A 266 -24.08 8.97 21.01
CA LYS A 266 -25.43 9.13 20.46
C LYS A 266 -25.92 7.86 19.78
N LEU A 267 -25.00 6.99 19.32
CA LEU A 267 -25.35 5.76 18.63
C LEU A 267 -25.91 4.67 19.55
N VAL A 268 -25.80 4.80 20.88
CA VAL A 268 -26.53 3.93 21.82
C VAL A 268 -27.97 4.38 22.08
N GLY A 269 -28.32 5.62 21.67
CA GLY A 269 -29.65 6.20 21.82
C GLY A 269 -29.90 6.82 23.20
N ASP A 270 -31.04 7.51 23.34
CA ASP A 270 -31.42 8.21 24.58
C ASP A 270 -32.15 7.32 25.58
N ASP A 271 -32.71 6.19 25.12
CA ASP A 271 -33.41 5.21 25.96
C ASP A 271 -32.41 4.26 26.64
N ILE A 272 -31.78 4.75 27.71
CA ILE A 272 -30.75 4.01 28.46
C ILE A 272 -31.37 3.14 29.55
N TRP A 273 -31.03 1.85 29.55
CA TRP A 273 -31.37 0.93 30.65
C TRP A 273 -30.23 0.84 31.67
N ASP A 274 -30.51 1.27 32.89
CA ASP A 274 -29.59 1.20 34.02
C ASP A 274 -29.86 -0.02 34.89
N VAL A 275 -28.85 -0.87 35.07
CA VAL A 275 -28.96 -2.09 35.89
C VAL A 275 -28.89 -1.70 37.38
N GLN A 276 -30.07 -1.53 37.98
CA GLN A 276 -30.19 -1.07 39.36
C GLN A 276 -29.39 -1.92 40.34
N GLY A 277 -28.56 -1.27 41.15
CA GLY A 277 -27.73 -1.92 42.17
C GLY A 277 -26.46 -2.61 41.64
N TYR A 278 -26.17 -2.55 40.33
CA TYR A 278 -24.94 -3.09 39.77
C TYR A 278 -23.76 -2.15 40.02
N ARG A 279 -22.63 -2.69 40.51
CA ARG A 279 -21.39 -1.93 40.69
C ARG A 279 -20.67 -1.80 39.35
N LYS A 280 -20.84 -0.64 38.69
CA LYS A 280 -20.19 -0.32 37.42
C LYS A 280 -18.65 -0.30 37.57
N THR A 281 -17.95 -0.77 36.55
CA THR A 281 -16.49 -0.77 36.47
C THR A 281 -15.90 0.65 36.29
N THR A 282 -14.57 0.76 36.39
CA THR A 282 -13.82 2.01 36.18
C THR A 282 -12.62 1.80 35.25
N LEU A 283 -12.10 2.88 34.65
CA LEU A 283 -10.83 2.83 33.90
C LEU A 283 -9.67 2.32 34.76
N GLU A 284 -9.70 2.58 36.07
CA GLU A 284 -8.68 2.08 36.99
C GLU A 284 -8.65 0.56 37.01
N GLU A 285 -9.80 -0.04 37.24
CA GLU A 285 -9.94 -1.49 37.30
C GLU A 285 -9.63 -2.13 35.95
N ILE A 286 -10.06 -1.52 34.85
CA ILE A 286 -9.87 -2.04 33.50
C ILE A 286 -8.41 -1.94 33.05
N ILE A 287 -7.80 -0.74 33.13
CA ILE A 287 -6.50 -0.45 32.50
C ILE A 287 -5.36 -0.60 33.51
N VAL A 288 -5.46 0.03 34.68
CA VAL A 288 -4.35 0.10 35.64
C VAL A 288 -4.21 -1.24 36.37
N GLU A 289 -5.30 -1.73 36.96
CA GLU A 289 -5.31 -2.96 37.75
C GLU A 289 -5.45 -4.23 36.90
N SER A 290 -5.78 -4.09 35.62
CA SER A 290 -5.93 -5.20 34.66
C SER A 290 -6.96 -6.26 35.10
N LYS A 291 -8.07 -5.84 35.72
CA LYS A 291 -9.15 -6.72 36.21
C LYS A 291 -10.16 -7.13 35.12
N LEU A 292 -9.87 -6.79 33.87
CA LEU A 292 -10.74 -7.11 32.73
C LEU A 292 -10.64 -8.61 32.38
N GLY A 293 -11.77 -9.24 32.10
CA GLY A 293 -11.80 -10.62 31.61
C GLY A 293 -11.12 -10.76 30.24
N ASN A 294 -10.66 -11.98 29.93
CA ASN A 294 -10.08 -12.26 28.62
C ASN A 294 -11.14 -12.14 27.51
N TYR A 295 -10.78 -11.45 26.43
CA TYR A 295 -11.49 -11.59 25.17
C TYR A 295 -11.16 -12.96 24.54
N LYS A 296 -12.02 -13.44 23.64
CA LYS A 296 -11.76 -14.71 22.92
C LYS A 296 -10.44 -14.62 22.14
N GLU A 297 -9.77 -15.76 21.99
CA GLU A 297 -8.66 -15.86 21.05
C GLU A 297 -9.15 -15.52 19.64
N LEU A 298 -8.42 -14.61 18.98
CA LEU A 298 -8.69 -14.22 17.62
C LEU A 298 -7.86 -15.08 16.67
N PRO A 299 -8.40 -15.44 15.49
CA PRO A 299 -7.59 -16.05 14.44
C PRO A 299 -6.37 -15.16 14.14
N PRO A 300 -5.19 -15.74 13.85
CA PRO A 300 -3.97 -14.97 13.56
C PRO A 300 -4.18 -13.85 12.54
N MET A 301 -4.95 -14.12 11.48
CA MET A 301 -5.33 -13.14 10.44
C MET A 301 -6.01 -11.88 11.01
N VAL A 302 -6.83 -12.01 12.06
CA VAL A 302 -7.50 -10.86 12.69
C VAL A 302 -6.53 -10.10 13.61
N TRP A 303 -5.62 -10.81 14.28
CA TRP A 303 -4.55 -10.18 15.06
C TRP A 303 -3.62 -9.37 14.16
N GLU A 304 -3.25 -9.94 13.01
CA GLU A 304 -2.40 -9.31 12.00
C GLU A 304 -3.07 -8.05 11.43
N VAL A 305 -4.36 -8.10 11.08
CA VAL A 305 -5.17 -6.94 10.65
C VAL A 305 -5.22 -5.83 11.73
N CYS A 306 -5.42 -6.18 12.99
CA CYS A 306 -5.46 -5.22 14.09
C CYS A 306 -4.09 -4.58 14.38
N SER A 307 -3.02 -5.36 14.29
CA SER A 307 -1.64 -4.90 14.51
C SER A 307 -1.10 -4.11 13.32
N GLN A 308 -1.42 -4.49 12.08
CA GLN A 308 -1.01 -3.80 10.84
C GLN A 308 -1.39 -2.31 10.85
N ILE A 309 -2.57 -1.93 11.36
CA ILE A 309 -2.97 -0.51 11.42
C ILE A 309 -2.02 0.30 12.33
N LEU A 310 -1.46 -0.29 13.38
CA LEU A 310 -0.52 0.39 14.28
C LEU A 310 0.93 0.23 13.81
N GLU A 311 1.27 -0.91 13.22
CA GLU A 311 2.62 -1.26 12.76
C GLU A 311 2.99 -0.67 11.39
N ASP A 312 2.05 -0.56 10.45
CA ASP A 312 2.26 0.20 9.19
C ASP A 312 2.38 1.70 9.45
N TYR A 313 1.74 2.16 10.53
CA TYR A 313 1.53 3.57 10.80
C TYR A 313 2.68 4.20 11.57
N TRP A 314 3.27 3.50 12.54
CA TRP A 314 4.32 4.08 13.37
C TRP A 314 5.61 4.42 12.58
N PRO A 315 6.09 3.59 11.65
CA PRO A 315 7.19 3.95 10.75
C PRO A 315 6.87 5.18 9.88
N ARG A 316 5.61 5.35 9.43
CA ARG A 316 5.16 6.55 8.70
C ARG A 316 5.24 7.80 9.56
N LYS A 317 4.79 7.69 10.81
CA LYS A 317 4.83 8.79 11.77
C LYS A 317 6.26 9.14 12.15
N ASP A 318 7.10 8.15 12.46
CA ASP A 318 8.51 8.36 12.80
C ASP A 318 9.23 9.03 11.62
N ALA A 319 8.97 8.61 10.37
CA ALA A 319 9.49 9.25 9.18
C ALA A 319 8.98 10.69 9.00
N TYR A 320 7.68 10.93 9.20
CA TYR A 320 7.07 12.26 9.11
C TYR A 320 7.55 13.22 10.22
N ASP A 321 7.65 12.75 11.46
CA ASP A 321 8.15 13.53 12.59
C ASP A 321 9.66 13.83 12.43
N GLN A 322 10.44 12.88 11.88
CA GLN A 322 11.84 13.09 11.51
C GLN A 322 11.95 14.14 10.38
N GLU A 323 11.15 14.04 9.32
CA GLU A 323 11.11 15.03 8.22
C GLU A 323 10.68 16.43 8.70
N ARG A 324 9.73 16.50 9.64
CA ARG A 324 9.24 17.77 10.23
C ARG A 324 10.24 18.39 11.21
N SER A 325 10.98 17.57 11.95
CA SER A 325 12.09 18.01 12.80
C SER A 325 13.28 18.52 11.97
N ASP A 326 13.48 17.97 10.77
CA ASP A 326 14.67 18.14 9.94
C ASP A 326 14.50 19.16 8.79
N GLN A 327 13.69 20.23 8.95
CA GLN A 327 13.50 21.28 7.93
C GLN A 327 14.80 22.08 7.65
N SER A 328 15.73 21.47 6.92
CA SER A 328 16.91 22.12 6.40
C SER A 328 16.49 23.16 5.36
N VAL A 329 17.00 24.39 5.51
CA VAL A 329 16.74 25.51 4.59
C VAL A 329 17.11 25.17 3.14
N VAL A 330 18.04 24.23 2.91
CA VAL A 330 18.45 23.81 1.55
C VAL A 330 17.41 22.93 0.86
N LEU A 331 16.64 22.16 1.63
CA LEU A 331 15.60 21.26 1.11
C LEU A 331 14.29 22.01 0.85
N GLN A 332 14.12 23.20 1.45
CA GLN A 332 12.96 24.04 1.21
C GLN A 332 12.89 24.46 -0.27
N ASN A 333 11.79 24.09 -0.92
CA ASN A 333 11.55 24.32 -2.34
C ASN A 333 12.65 23.74 -3.25
N ALA A 334 13.33 22.67 -2.83
CA ALA A 334 14.18 21.90 -3.72
C ALA A 334 13.32 21.24 -4.79
N GLN A 335 13.79 21.28 -6.03
CA GLN A 335 13.17 20.53 -7.14
C GLN A 335 13.60 19.07 -7.06
N ASN A 336 12.84 18.18 -7.68
CA ASN A 336 13.13 16.76 -7.73
C ASN A 336 13.19 16.26 -9.17
N THR A 337 13.96 15.20 -9.38
CA THR A 337 13.90 14.46 -10.64
C THR A 337 12.57 13.72 -10.72
N ILE A 338 12.26 13.16 -11.90
CA ILE A 338 11.26 12.08 -11.98
C ILE A 338 11.61 11.03 -10.91
N LEU A 339 10.59 10.57 -10.19
CA LEU A 339 10.67 9.56 -9.14
C LEU A 339 10.16 8.23 -9.70
N PRO A 340 10.97 7.52 -10.51
CA PRO A 340 10.52 6.34 -11.18
C PRO A 340 10.11 5.27 -10.15
N LEU A 341 9.04 4.53 -10.47
CA LEU A 341 8.75 3.26 -9.80
C LEU A 341 9.86 2.27 -10.14
N MET A 342 10.71 2.00 -9.15
CA MET A 342 11.87 1.13 -9.33
C MET A 342 11.66 -0.26 -8.75
N ARG A 343 10.68 -0.41 -7.84
CA ARG A 343 10.17 -1.69 -7.35
C ARG A 343 8.75 -1.92 -7.87
N TYR A 344 8.52 -3.05 -8.51
CA TYR A 344 7.20 -3.47 -8.98
C TYR A 344 6.86 -4.85 -8.39
N PRO A 345 5.59 -5.10 -7.99
CA PRO A 345 4.48 -4.14 -7.93
C PRO A 345 4.69 -3.04 -6.88
N ASN A 346 4.04 -1.89 -7.09
CA ASN A 346 4.12 -0.76 -6.16
C ASN A 346 3.43 -1.09 -4.84
N ASP A 347 4.07 -0.73 -3.72
CA ASP A 347 3.47 -0.88 -2.40
C ASP A 347 2.33 0.16 -2.22
N PRO A 348 1.12 -0.23 -1.77
CA PRO A 348 0.05 0.73 -1.47
C PRO A 348 0.34 1.60 -0.25
N SER A 349 1.32 1.23 0.57
CA SER A 349 1.61 1.72 1.90
C SER A 349 2.88 2.58 1.98
N LEU A 350 3.24 3.26 0.87
CA LEU A 350 4.47 4.04 0.76
C LEU A 350 4.53 5.24 1.72
N ILE A 351 5.71 5.38 2.29
CA ILE A 351 6.21 6.47 3.12
C ILE A 351 7.14 7.30 2.24
N TRP A 352 6.84 8.59 2.12
CA TRP A 352 7.72 9.54 1.44
C TRP A 352 8.67 10.16 2.43
N SER A 353 9.95 10.25 2.05
CA SER A 353 10.93 10.88 2.92
C SER A 353 12.05 11.53 2.10
N SER A 354 12.46 12.71 2.53
CA SER A 354 13.50 13.51 1.90
C SER A 354 14.77 13.54 2.77
N PHE A 355 15.94 13.51 2.16
CA PHE A 355 17.22 13.51 2.86
C PHE A 355 18.26 14.43 2.23
N GLY A 356 18.92 15.29 3.01
CA GLY A 356 20.02 16.16 2.50
C GLY A 356 20.71 17.06 3.52
N HIS A 357 20.51 16.84 4.83
CA HIS A 357 20.94 17.77 5.87
C HIS A 357 22.48 17.97 5.92
N HIS A 358 23.26 16.89 5.77
CA HIS A 358 24.73 16.93 5.82
C HIS A 358 25.39 17.41 4.53
N TRP A 359 24.63 17.53 3.43
CA TRP A 359 25.16 18.11 2.20
C TRP A 359 25.42 19.61 2.39
N VAL A 360 24.71 20.27 3.32
CA VAL A 360 24.97 21.66 3.71
C VAL A 360 26.26 21.82 4.50
N SER A 361 26.64 20.83 5.31
CA SER A 361 27.85 20.91 6.16
C SER A 361 29.12 20.42 5.47
N CYS A 362 29.01 19.51 4.50
CA CYS A 362 30.17 18.95 3.79
C CYS A 362 30.47 19.62 2.44
N VAL A 363 29.58 20.48 1.94
CA VAL A 363 30.01 21.50 1.00
C VAL A 363 30.52 22.65 1.86
N PRO A 364 31.82 23.01 1.84
CA PRO A 364 32.29 24.25 2.42
C PRO A 364 31.81 25.39 1.50
N LEU A 365 30.51 25.68 1.56
CA LEU A 365 29.93 26.93 1.07
C LEU A 365 29.85 27.97 2.20
N TRP A 366 30.07 27.55 3.47
CA TRP A 366 29.87 28.41 4.66
C TRP A 366 31.04 28.45 5.66
N THR A 367 31.97 27.47 5.69
CA THR A 367 33.18 27.52 6.56
C THR A 367 34.39 26.82 5.93
N SER A 368 35.60 27.13 6.42
CA SER A 368 36.90 26.66 5.90
C SER A 368 37.28 25.22 6.27
N ALA A 369 36.37 24.42 6.84
CA ALA A 369 36.65 23.06 7.28
C ALA A 369 36.29 22.02 6.19
N THR A 370 37.26 21.16 5.86
CA THR A 370 37.12 20.06 4.89
C THR A 370 36.40 18.87 5.54
N LEU A 371 35.08 18.93 5.64
CA LEU A 371 34.27 17.77 6.05
C LEU A 371 34.08 16.82 4.85
N SER A 372 34.25 15.51 5.09
CA SER A 372 34.10 14.47 4.08
C SER A 372 32.71 13.84 4.23
N LEU A 373 31.79 14.14 3.31
CA LEU A 373 30.46 13.52 3.32
C LEU A 373 30.56 12.03 3.00
N LEU A 374 30.02 11.20 3.87
CA LEU A 374 29.88 9.76 3.66
C LEU A 374 28.39 9.43 3.54
N LEU A 375 28.01 8.89 2.38
CA LEU A 375 26.68 8.35 2.12
C LEU A 375 26.68 6.86 2.51
N LEU A 376 25.63 6.39 3.17
CA LEU A 376 25.45 4.98 3.50
C LEU A 376 24.31 4.40 2.69
N PHE A 377 24.52 3.22 2.15
CA PHE A 377 23.50 2.46 1.45
C PHE A 377 23.33 1.13 2.16
N PHE A 378 22.11 0.87 2.64
CA PHE A 378 21.75 -0.35 3.34
C PHE A 378 21.09 -1.33 2.37
N TRP A 379 21.47 -2.60 2.44
CA TRP A 379 20.97 -3.67 1.59
C TRP A 379 20.27 -4.73 2.42
N SER A 380 19.21 -5.34 1.87
CA SER A 380 18.54 -6.50 2.44
C SER A 380 19.38 -7.77 2.30
N SER A 381 18.94 -8.86 2.95
CA SER A 381 19.53 -10.20 2.79
C SER A 381 19.57 -10.66 1.33
N ASP A 382 18.61 -10.20 0.54
CA ASP A 382 18.43 -10.58 -0.87
C ASP A 382 19.22 -9.67 -1.83
N GLY A 383 19.96 -8.72 -1.27
CA GLY A 383 20.76 -7.76 -2.03
C GLY A 383 19.95 -6.62 -2.64
N GLU A 384 18.78 -6.30 -2.06
CA GLU A 384 17.96 -5.16 -2.49
C GLU A 384 18.25 -3.90 -1.68
N LEU A 385 18.12 -2.72 -2.29
CA LEU A 385 18.31 -1.45 -1.58
C LEU A 385 17.22 -1.23 -0.52
N ALA A 386 17.59 -1.36 0.75
CA ALA A 386 16.70 -1.27 1.90
C ALA A 386 16.63 0.14 2.52
N GLY A 387 17.72 0.91 2.43
CA GLY A 387 17.82 2.22 3.06
C GLY A 387 18.97 3.08 2.55
N ILE A 388 18.89 4.38 2.82
CA ILE A 388 19.93 5.37 2.50
C ILE A 388 20.17 6.27 3.72
N GLY A 389 21.41 6.64 3.98
CA GLY A 389 21.76 7.58 5.04
C GLY A 389 22.99 8.43 4.74
N SER A 390 23.36 9.28 5.70
CA SER A 390 24.67 9.93 5.72
C SER A 390 25.12 10.27 7.13
N TYR A 391 26.42 10.53 7.27
CA TYR A 391 27.02 11.19 8.44
C TYR A 391 28.17 12.11 8.00
N ALA A 392 28.47 13.12 8.82
CA ALA A 392 29.51 14.11 8.54
C ALA A 392 30.91 13.73 9.07
N THR A 393 30.99 12.89 10.11
CA THR A 393 32.25 12.41 10.71
C THR A 393 32.06 10.99 11.24
N GLU A 394 33.13 10.18 11.38
CA GLU A 394 33.03 8.80 11.91
C GLU A 394 32.34 8.70 13.28
N HIS A 395 32.36 9.79 14.07
CA HIS A 395 31.69 9.91 15.37
C HIS A 395 30.41 10.76 15.34
N GLY A 396 29.95 11.18 14.16
CA GLY A 396 28.74 11.98 13.98
C GLY A 396 27.47 11.14 14.05
N THR A 397 26.34 11.78 14.39
CA THR A 397 25.03 11.14 14.39
C THR A 397 24.68 10.68 12.98
N ARG A 398 24.50 9.36 12.79
CA ARG A 398 24.04 8.79 11.53
C ARG A 398 22.56 9.07 11.37
N GLN A 399 22.20 9.68 10.25
CA GLN A 399 20.82 9.77 9.80
C GLN A 399 20.60 8.81 8.65
N TYR A 400 19.44 8.16 8.63
CA TYR A 400 19.09 7.18 7.61
C TYR A 400 17.57 7.13 7.43
N ILE A 401 17.17 6.65 6.27
CA ILE A 401 15.79 6.49 5.79
C ILE A 401 15.67 5.11 5.16
N GLY A 402 14.54 4.44 5.35
CA GLY A 402 14.29 3.08 4.88
C GLY A 402 13.89 2.13 6.02
N SER A 403 13.52 0.90 5.66
CA SER A 403 13.05 -0.08 6.62
C SER A 403 14.22 -0.72 7.38
N LYS A 404 14.40 -0.31 8.64
CA LYS A 404 15.54 -0.74 9.48
C LYS A 404 15.56 -2.25 9.73
N ASP A 405 14.38 -2.85 9.82
CA ASP A 405 14.21 -4.26 10.18
C ASP A 405 14.79 -5.21 9.13
N ILE A 406 15.00 -4.71 7.91
CA ILE A 406 15.57 -5.47 6.80
C ILE A 406 17.00 -5.03 6.45
N PHE A 407 17.66 -4.19 7.26
CA PHE A 407 19.06 -3.83 7.02
C PHE A 407 19.98 -5.02 7.34
N ALA A 408 20.56 -5.63 6.31
CA ALA A 408 21.48 -6.75 6.46
C ALA A 408 22.95 -6.34 6.28
N THR A 409 23.24 -5.55 5.24
CA THR A 409 24.60 -5.05 4.98
C THR A 409 24.58 -3.55 4.66
N SER A 410 25.71 -2.87 4.80
CA SER A 410 25.84 -1.44 4.48
C SER A 410 27.14 -1.13 3.77
N VAL A 411 27.10 -0.18 2.84
CA VAL A 411 28.28 0.32 2.11
C VAL A 411 28.36 1.84 2.24
N ASP A 412 29.57 2.32 2.56
CA ASP A 412 29.86 3.75 2.66
C ASP A 412 30.44 4.26 1.33
N VAL A 413 29.91 5.39 0.84
CA VAL A 413 30.37 6.08 -0.36
C VAL A 413 30.86 7.46 0.01
N GLN A 414 32.15 7.69 -0.21
CA GLN A 414 32.76 9.00 -0.04
C GLN A 414 32.64 9.81 -1.33
N ILE A 415 32.05 11.00 -1.25
CA ILE A 415 32.04 11.91 -2.39
C ILE A 415 33.47 12.46 -2.60
N PRO A 416 34.04 12.41 -3.82
CA PRO A 416 35.37 12.93 -4.07
C PRO A 416 35.51 14.42 -3.71
N LYS A 417 36.71 14.82 -3.27
CA LYS A 417 36.96 16.22 -2.89
C LYS A 417 36.73 17.15 -4.09
N GLU A 418 36.05 18.27 -3.84
CA GLU A 418 35.71 19.28 -4.84
C GLU A 418 34.89 18.76 -6.04
N SER A 419 34.13 17.71 -5.80
CA SER A 419 33.27 17.03 -6.76
C SER A 419 31.82 17.04 -6.29
N TRP A 420 30.90 16.75 -7.19
CA TRP A 420 29.46 16.65 -6.91
C TRP A 420 28.81 15.62 -7.83
N ILE A 421 27.67 15.07 -7.40
CA ILE A 421 26.93 14.04 -8.15
C ILE A 421 26.25 14.68 -9.36
N THR A 422 26.69 14.30 -10.55
CA THR A 422 26.11 14.75 -11.82
C THR A 422 25.01 13.81 -12.30
N GLU A 423 25.17 12.51 -12.05
CA GLU A 423 24.23 11.50 -12.50
C GLU A 423 24.15 10.35 -11.48
N LEU A 424 22.97 9.77 -11.36
CA LEU A 424 22.74 8.52 -10.65
C LEU A 424 22.22 7.49 -11.65
N VAL A 425 22.97 6.41 -11.85
CA VAL A 425 22.50 5.24 -12.57
C VAL A 425 21.99 4.23 -11.56
N ILE A 426 20.73 3.84 -11.68
CA ILE A 426 20.07 2.87 -10.85
C ILE A 426 20.06 1.55 -11.60
N VAL A 427 20.55 0.48 -10.96
CA VAL A 427 20.57 -0.88 -11.51
C VAL A 427 19.42 -1.67 -10.89
N ALA A 428 18.51 -2.11 -11.75
CA ALA A 428 17.36 -2.92 -11.41
C ALA A 428 17.52 -4.35 -11.95
N ARG A 429 16.85 -5.30 -11.30
CA ARG A 429 16.81 -6.69 -11.75
C ARG A 429 15.38 -7.18 -11.77
N GLU A 430 15.03 -7.87 -12.85
CA GLU A 430 13.78 -8.59 -12.98
C GLU A 430 13.87 -9.97 -12.33
N GLU A 431 12.81 -10.37 -11.64
CA GLU A 431 12.64 -11.67 -11.01
C GLU A 431 11.21 -12.14 -11.28
N ILE A 432 11.04 -13.41 -11.62
CA ILE A 432 9.72 -14.02 -11.81
C ILE A 432 9.25 -14.50 -10.44
N ASP A 433 8.02 -14.14 -10.06
CA ASP A 433 7.41 -14.65 -8.83
C ASP A 433 7.24 -16.18 -8.92
N GLU A 434 7.73 -16.91 -7.91
CA GLU A 434 7.70 -18.38 -7.90
C GLU A 434 6.26 -18.93 -7.84
N ASP A 435 5.33 -18.17 -7.25
CA ASP A 435 3.92 -18.56 -7.08
C ASP A 435 3.04 -18.11 -8.25
N ASP A 436 3.42 -17.05 -8.97
CA ASP A 436 2.75 -16.58 -10.19
C ASP A 436 3.74 -16.21 -11.29
N LEU A 437 3.95 -17.14 -12.23
CA LEU A 437 4.88 -16.95 -13.35
C LEU A 437 4.53 -15.79 -14.29
N ASN A 438 3.33 -15.21 -14.19
CA ASN A 438 2.93 -14.01 -14.95
C ASN A 438 3.23 -12.71 -14.18
N LYS A 439 3.59 -12.80 -12.91
CA LYS A 439 3.90 -11.66 -12.05
C LYS A 439 5.40 -11.40 -12.09
N ILE A 440 5.73 -10.27 -12.70
CA ILE A 440 7.08 -9.75 -12.73
C ILE A 440 7.33 -8.99 -11.42
N ILE A 441 8.45 -9.27 -10.77
CA ILE A 441 8.96 -8.49 -9.63
C ILE A 441 10.22 -7.77 -10.08
N ARG A 442 10.31 -6.47 -9.82
CA ARG A 442 11.52 -5.70 -10.10
C ARG A 442 12.14 -5.18 -8.81
N LYS A 443 13.45 -5.32 -8.69
CA LYS A 443 14.24 -5.06 -7.48
C LYS A 443 15.35 -4.05 -7.78
N ILE A 444 15.64 -3.13 -6.85
CA ILE A 444 16.82 -2.25 -6.95
C ILE A 444 18.02 -2.99 -6.36
N VAL A 445 18.98 -3.34 -7.19
CA VAL A 445 20.12 -4.19 -6.80
C VAL A 445 21.46 -3.45 -6.82
N GLY A 446 21.52 -2.25 -7.39
CA GLY A 446 22.74 -1.48 -7.49
C GLY A 446 22.51 0.01 -7.75
N LEU A 447 23.50 0.82 -7.39
CA LEU A 447 23.55 2.25 -7.70
C LEU A 447 24.96 2.62 -8.17
N ARG A 448 25.07 3.43 -9.22
CA ARG A 448 26.33 3.96 -9.73
C ARG A 448 26.28 5.48 -9.75
N PHE A 449 27.17 6.08 -8.97
CA PHE A 449 27.31 7.52 -8.85
C PHE A 449 28.35 8.02 -9.83
N ILE A 450 27.95 8.98 -10.66
CA ILE A 450 28.84 9.70 -11.55
C ILE A 450 29.03 11.08 -10.96
N PHE A 451 30.29 11.50 -10.88
CA PHE A 451 30.66 12.76 -10.28
C PHE A 451 31.28 13.70 -11.31
N SER A 452 31.26 15.01 -11.03
CA SER A 452 31.91 16.02 -11.88
C SER A 452 33.44 15.87 -11.95
N LYS A 453 34.05 15.26 -10.93
CA LYS A 453 35.47 14.90 -10.85
C LYS A 453 35.67 13.56 -10.14
N GLY A 454 36.65 12.78 -10.60
CA GLY A 454 37.00 11.47 -10.04
C GLY A 454 36.29 10.32 -10.76
N ASP A 455 36.65 9.10 -10.39
CA ASP A 455 36.08 7.90 -11.00
C ASP A 455 34.65 7.64 -10.52
N PRO A 456 33.77 7.08 -11.36
CA PRO A 456 32.44 6.64 -10.93
C PRO A 456 32.52 5.62 -9.80
N ILE A 457 31.58 5.67 -8.85
CA ILE A 457 31.50 4.71 -7.75
C ILE A 457 30.27 3.83 -7.91
N GLN A 458 30.47 2.52 -7.98
CA GLN A 458 29.41 1.51 -7.98
C GLN A 458 29.20 0.96 -6.57
N VAL A 459 27.95 0.85 -6.14
CA VAL A 459 27.53 0.10 -4.95
C VAL A 459 26.46 -0.93 -5.32
N GLY A 460 26.45 -2.06 -4.62
CA GLY A 460 25.60 -3.20 -4.98
C GLY A 460 26.05 -3.85 -6.30
N GLN A 461 25.10 -4.42 -7.04
CA GLN A 461 25.34 -5.12 -8.31
C GLN A 461 25.57 -4.13 -9.47
N ALA A 462 26.56 -4.41 -10.32
CA ALA A 462 26.86 -3.61 -11.49
C ALA A 462 26.09 -4.04 -12.76
N LYS A 463 25.54 -5.25 -12.76
CA LYS A 463 24.82 -5.83 -13.91
C LYS A 463 23.33 -5.87 -13.63
N GLY A 464 22.53 -5.49 -14.63
CA GLY A 464 21.08 -5.48 -14.56
C GLY A 464 20.52 -4.45 -15.54
N ASP A 465 19.22 -4.24 -15.52
CA ASP A 465 18.59 -3.17 -16.29
C ASP A 465 18.89 -1.82 -15.64
N VAL A 466 19.12 -0.79 -16.44
CA VAL A 466 19.65 0.48 -15.95
C VAL A 466 18.71 1.64 -16.24
N ARG A 467 18.57 2.53 -15.27
CA ARG A 467 17.88 3.80 -15.43
C ARG A 467 18.79 4.91 -14.95
N VAL A 468 18.90 5.98 -15.74
CA VAL A 468 19.68 7.16 -15.35
C VAL A 468 18.76 8.29 -14.92
N ILE A 469 19.15 8.98 -13.85
CA ILE A 469 18.57 10.26 -13.44
C ILE A 469 19.67 11.30 -13.23
N TYR A 470 19.40 12.54 -13.61
CA TYR A 470 20.30 13.68 -13.44
C TYR A 470 19.49 14.95 -13.15
N PRO A 471 20.06 15.94 -12.45
CA PRO A 471 19.44 17.24 -12.26
C PRO A 471 19.41 18.03 -13.58
N GLU A 472 18.58 19.07 -13.65
CA GLU A 472 18.63 20.04 -14.75
C GLU A 472 20.04 20.65 -14.89
N SER A 473 20.45 20.98 -16.12
CA SER A 473 21.82 21.45 -16.45
C SER A 473 22.28 22.73 -15.73
N SER A 474 21.35 23.48 -15.12
CA SER A 474 21.62 24.68 -14.33
C SER A 474 21.43 24.49 -12.81
N HIS A 475 21.37 23.24 -12.36
CA HIS A 475 21.09 22.84 -10.98
C HIS A 475 22.18 21.93 -10.41
N PHE A 476 22.26 21.87 -9.08
CA PHE A 476 23.15 20.97 -8.35
C PHE A 476 22.36 20.14 -7.36
N VAL A 477 22.78 18.88 -7.18
CA VAL A 477 22.12 17.95 -6.26
C VAL A 477 22.37 18.38 -4.80
N VAL A 478 21.33 18.30 -3.98
CA VAL A 478 21.34 18.64 -2.54
C VAL A 478 20.89 17.49 -1.65
N GLY A 479 20.40 16.39 -2.24
CA GLY A 479 19.89 15.27 -1.48
C GLY A 479 19.20 14.21 -2.32
N PHE A 480 18.52 13.29 -1.62
CA PHE A 480 17.70 12.23 -2.20
C PHE A 480 16.25 12.36 -1.71
N GLN A 481 15.32 11.96 -2.57
CA GLN A 481 13.94 11.72 -2.18
C GLN A 481 13.65 10.23 -2.40
N VAL A 482 13.08 9.57 -1.42
CA VAL A 482 12.79 8.13 -1.49
C VAL A 482 11.36 7.84 -1.07
N ALA A 483 10.78 6.80 -1.68
CA ALA A 483 9.55 6.17 -1.23
C ALA A 483 9.85 4.74 -0.81
N TRP A 484 9.40 4.35 0.37
CA TRP A 484 9.64 3.03 0.97
C TRP A 484 8.44 2.64 1.83
N ALA A 485 8.29 1.37 2.21
CA ALA A 485 7.25 0.94 3.14
C ALA A 485 7.88 0.21 4.32
N ALA A 486 7.16 0.13 5.44
CA ALA A 486 7.59 -0.69 6.57
C ALA A 486 7.85 -2.13 6.09
N THR A 487 8.88 -2.76 6.65
CA THR A 487 9.38 -4.11 6.30
C THR A 487 9.74 -4.36 4.82
N ASN A 488 9.68 -3.34 3.95
CA ASN A 488 9.93 -3.47 2.52
C ASN A 488 11.14 -2.65 2.04
N PRO A 489 11.85 -3.10 0.99
CA PRO A 489 12.90 -2.32 0.35
C PRO A 489 12.41 -0.99 -0.24
N ILE A 490 13.35 -0.11 -0.59
CA ILE A 490 13.06 1.17 -1.25
C ILE A 490 12.34 0.91 -2.57
N SER A 491 11.20 1.58 -2.75
CA SER A 491 10.35 1.44 -3.93
C SER A 491 10.60 2.52 -4.99
N LYS A 492 10.93 3.74 -4.57
CA LYS A 492 11.26 4.88 -5.46
C LYS A 492 12.46 5.65 -4.92
N ILE A 493 13.28 6.16 -5.82
CA ILE A 493 14.43 7.02 -5.50
C ILE A 493 14.57 8.12 -6.55
N GLY A 494 14.86 9.33 -6.10
CA GLY A 494 15.08 10.51 -6.93
C GLY A 494 16.14 11.42 -6.33
N LEU A 495 16.65 12.35 -7.13
CA LEU A 495 17.59 13.38 -6.69
C LEU A 495 16.82 14.66 -6.36
N LEU A 496 17.17 15.29 -5.25
CA LEU A 496 16.75 16.65 -4.91
C LEU A 496 17.81 17.63 -5.38
N PHE A 497 17.41 18.73 -6.02
CA PHE A 497 18.34 19.70 -6.59
C PHE A 497 17.88 21.17 -6.45
N GLN A 498 18.85 22.08 -6.51
CA GLN A 498 18.65 23.53 -6.39
C GLN A 498 19.37 24.29 -7.52
N PRO A 499 18.86 25.47 -7.94
CA PRO A 499 19.51 26.27 -8.99
C PRO A 499 20.91 26.70 -8.59
N ILE A 500 21.87 26.66 -9.52
CA ILE A 500 23.26 27.12 -9.30
C ILE A 500 23.32 28.58 -8.80
N LYS A 501 22.36 29.43 -9.18
CA LYS A 501 22.25 30.81 -8.67
C LYS A 501 22.05 30.92 -7.15
N LYS A 502 21.59 29.85 -6.49
CA LYS A 502 21.51 29.78 -5.02
C LYS A 502 22.86 29.44 -4.36
N ALA A 503 23.88 29.05 -5.14
CA ALA A 503 25.23 28.81 -4.64
C ALA A 503 26.00 30.12 -4.42
N ILE A 504 26.80 30.19 -3.35
CA ILE A 504 27.64 31.36 -3.05
C ILE A 504 28.81 31.45 -4.05
N ARG A 505 29.20 32.67 -4.45
CA ARG A 505 30.20 32.96 -5.50
C ARG A 505 31.51 32.18 -5.41
N GLN A 506 31.98 31.83 -4.20
CA GLN A 506 33.22 31.08 -3.97
C GLN A 506 33.14 29.59 -4.35
N GLY A 507 31.94 29.01 -4.46
CA GLY A 507 31.73 27.60 -4.83
C GLY A 507 31.37 27.38 -6.30
N LEU A 508 31.18 28.44 -7.09
CA LEU A 508 30.73 28.35 -8.49
C LEU A 508 31.72 27.61 -9.39
N ASP A 509 33.03 27.70 -9.11
CA ASP A 509 34.05 26.97 -9.89
C ASP A 509 33.97 25.45 -9.72
N ARG A 510 33.35 24.96 -8.63
CA ARG A 510 33.10 23.54 -8.40
C ARG A 510 31.84 23.03 -9.11
N LEU A 511 30.92 23.94 -9.45
CA LEU A 511 29.64 23.63 -10.09
C LEU A 511 29.69 23.74 -11.62
N LYS A 512 30.83 24.15 -12.19
CA LYS A 512 31.03 24.13 -13.65
C LYS A 512 31.10 22.68 -14.13
N PRO A 513 30.28 22.28 -15.13
CA PRO A 513 30.42 20.98 -15.78
C PRO A 513 31.86 20.83 -16.29
N ARG A 514 32.45 19.65 -16.13
CA ARG A 514 33.74 19.38 -16.75
C ARG A 514 33.51 19.13 -18.23
N ASP A 515 34.39 19.67 -19.05
CA ASP A 515 34.69 19.13 -20.36
C ASP A 515 35.30 17.74 -20.15
N VAL A 516 34.46 16.69 -20.16
CA VAL A 516 34.91 15.30 -20.03
C VAL A 516 35.42 14.87 -21.39
N PHE A 517 36.60 14.25 -21.47
CA PHE A 517 37.17 13.76 -22.71
C PHE A 517 37.31 12.23 -22.65
N ASP A 518 37.09 11.52 -23.77
CA ASP A 518 37.35 10.09 -23.90
C ASP A 518 38.87 9.78 -23.94
N GLU A 519 39.22 8.49 -24.08
CA GLU A 519 40.63 8.04 -24.13
C GLU A 519 41.39 8.62 -25.33
N GLU A 520 40.66 9.02 -26.38
CA GLU A 520 41.15 9.67 -27.59
C GLU A 520 41.19 11.21 -27.51
N GLY A 521 40.77 11.80 -26.39
CA GLY A 521 40.79 13.25 -26.18
C GLY A 521 39.62 14.00 -26.83
N VAL A 522 38.52 13.31 -27.17
CA VAL A 522 37.28 13.88 -27.70
C VAL A 522 36.32 14.19 -26.56
N MET A 523 35.71 15.38 -26.62
CA MET A 523 34.68 15.82 -25.68
C MET A 523 33.50 14.84 -25.62
N ILE A 524 33.26 14.25 -24.44
CA ILE A 524 32.07 13.45 -24.14
C ILE A 524 30.87 14.39 -24.06
N ALA A 525 29.84 14.09 -24.85
CA ALA A 525 28.60 14.85 -24.90
C ALA A 525 27.86 14.85 -23.54
N LEU A 526 27.08 15.91 -23.31
CA LEU A 526 26.18 15.97 -22.15
C LEU A 526 25.14 14.84 -22.23
N PRO A 527 24.64 14.34 -21.07
CA PRO A 527 23.61 13.30 -21.05
C PRO A 527 22.38 13.75 -21.85
N ASN A 528 21.90 12.90 -22.76
CA ASN A 528 20.73 13.23 -23.55
C ASN A 528 19.47 13.21 -22.66
N PRO A 529 18.69 14.31 -22.58
CA PRO A 529 17.43 14.42 -21.83
C PRO A 529 16.49 13.22 -21.95
N GLU A 530 16.42 12.63 -23.14
CA GLU A 530 15.53 11.52 -23.47
C GLU A 530 16.05 10.15 -22.99
N THR A 531 17.29 10.05 -22.49
CA THR A 531 17.76 8.83 -21.78
C THR A 531 17.13 8.70 -20.41
N ALA A 532 16.86 9.83 -19.74
CA ALA A 532 16.19 9.85 -18.46
C ALA A 532 14.70 9.58 -18.66
N GLY A 533 14.13 8.76 -17.79
CA GLY A 533 12.72 8.38 -17.85
C GLY A 533 12.45 7.00 -18.46
N HIS A 534 13.46 6.37 -19.07
CA HIS A 534 13.38 4.98 -19.56
C HIS A 534 14.17 4.02 -18.67
N LEU A 535 13.66 2.78 -18.56
CA LEU A 535 14.45 1.68 -18.04
C LEU A 535 15.06 0.94 -19.22
N TRP A 536 16.38 0.94 -19.31
CA TRP A 536 17.13 0.33 -20.40
C TRP A 536 17.57 -1.07 -20.02
N ARG A 537 17.47 -2.00 -20.96
CA ARG A 537 17.95 -3.37 -20.75
C ARG A 537 19.47 -3.41 -20.75
N ASN A 538 20.05 -3.97 -19.70
CA ASN A 538 21.50 -4.12 -19.47
C ASN A 538 22.31 -2.81 -19.35
N ASP A 539 22.38 -2.00 -20.41
CA ASP A 539 23.27 -0.84 -20.50
C ASP A 539 22.56 0.36 -21.14
N LEU A 540 23.03 1.56 -20.79
CA LEU A 540 22.55 2.80 -21.42
C LEU A 540 23.05 2.86 -22.88
N PRO A 541 22.28 3.47 -23.78
CA PRO A 541 22.78 3.78 -25.11
C PRO A 541 24.04 4.66 -25.03
N PRO A 542 24.99 4.53 -25.97
CA PRO A 542 26.18 5.37 -26.01
C PRO A 542 25.85 6.87 -26.01
N ARG A 543 26.67 7.68 -25.34
CA ARG A 543 26.39 9.10 -25.06
C ARG A 543 26.52 10.00 -26.27
N GLU A 544 27.24 9.53 -27.28
CA GLU A 544 27.52 10.26 -28.51
C GLU A 544 26.28 10.37 -29.40
N LEU A 545 25.22 9.65 -29.02
CA LEU A 545 24.02 9.44 -29.83
C LEU A 545 22.91 10.40 -29.39
N ASP A 546 22.31 11.09 -30.34
CA ASP A 546 21.25 12.07 -30.09
C ASP A 546 19.90 11.39 -30.08
N ILE A 547 19.27 11.29 -28.90
CA ILE A 547 18.02 10.61 -28.68
C ILE A 547 16.82 11.55 -28.93
N VAL A 548 16.03 11.26 -29.97
CA VAL A 548 14.71 11.83 -30.26
C VAL A 548 13.60 11.31 -29.32
N PRO A 549 12.53 12.09 -29.11
CA PRO A 549 11.39 11.64 -28.31
C PRO A 549 10.68 10.40 -28.88
N LEU A 550 10.10 9.59 -27.98
CA LEU A 550 9.27 8.41 -28.28
C LEU A 550 8.10 8.73 -29.24
N ARG A 551 7.80 7.83 -30.20
CA ARG A 551 6.59 7.90 -31.05
C ARG A 551 5.71 6.65 -30.89
N ASN A 552 4.39 6.87 -30.78
CA ASN A 552 3.39 5.85 -30.45
C ASN A 552 2.24 5.83 -31.48
N GLY A 553 1.49 4.72 -31.52
CA GLY A 553 0.29 4.58 -32.32
C GLY A 553 -0.95 5.23 -31.68
N PHE A 554 -2.11 5.00 -32.28
CA PHE A 554 -3.39 5.62 -31.92
C PHE A 554 -3.98 5.07 -30.61
N PHE A 555 -3.71 3.79 -30.28
CA PHE A 555 -4.16 3.17 -29.03
C PHE A 555 -3.12 3.37 -27.92
N ARG A 556 -3.45 4.24 -26.95
CA ARG A 556 -2.61 4.49 -25.76
C ARG A 556 -2.60 3.28 -24.84
N LEU A 557 -1.43 2.70 -24.61
CA LEU A 557 -1.11 2.20 -23.26
C LEU A 557 -0.56 3.39 -22.45
N ASP A 558 -0.79 3.37 -21.15
CA ASP A 558 -0.40 4.46 -20.26
C ASP A 558 1.14 4.63 -20.26
N ASN A 559 1.64 5.59 -21.04
CA ASN A 559 3.06 5.95 -21.11
C ASN A 559 3.64 6.47 -19.78
N THR A 560 2.84 6.56 -18.72
CA THR A 560 3.33 6.86 -17.36
C THR A 560 3.82 5.61 -16.62
N ARG A 561 3.76 4.42 -17.24
CA ARG A 561 4.38 3.21 -16.70
C ARG A 561 5.90 3.31 -16.69
N ASP A 562 6.45 3.61 -15.51
CA ASP A 562 7.88 3.53 -15.18
C ASP A 562 8.46 2.10 -15.33
N ASP A 563 7.56 1.13 -15.46
CA ASP A 563 7.66 -0.24 -15.94
C ASP A 563 8.53 -0.64 -17.11
N LEU A 564 8.44 0.21 -18.14
CA LEU A 564 8.61 -0.23 -19.51
C LEU A 564 10.10 -0.39 -19.82
N LEU A 565 10.46 -1.61 -20.22
CA LEU A 565 11.83 -1.99 -20.52
C LEU A 565 12.14 -1.71 -21.98
N VAL A 566 13.16 -0.90 -22.22
CA VAL A 566 13.64 -0.47 -23.52
C VAL A 566 14.92 -1.22 -23.88
N GLU A 567 14.97 -1.84 -25.04
CA GLU A 567 16.18 -2.45 -25.59
C GLU A 567 16.71 -1.59 -26.73
N SER A 568 18.03 -1.43 -26.80
CA SER A 568 18.70 -0.70 -27.89
C SER A 568 19.51 -1.65 -28.78
N LEU A 569 19.34 -1.49 -30.08
CA LEU A 569 20.09 -2.17 -31.13
C LEU A 569 20.92 -1.13 -31.89
N VAL A 570 22.19 -1.02 -31.50
CA VAL A 570 23.14 -0.09 -32.10
C VAL A 570 23.76 -0.71 -33.35
N PHE A 571 23.59 -0.07 -34.52
CA PHE A 571 24.13 -0.58 -35.78
C PHE A 571 25.64 -0.37 -35.87
N GLY A 572 26.12 0.75 -35.31
CA GLY A 572 27.53 1.09 -35.21
C GLY A 572 27.69 2.55 -34.80
N THR A 573 28.76 2.88 -34.08
CA THR A 573 29.10 4.27 -33.72
C THR A 573 30.22 4.83 -34.60
N LYS A 574 30.93 3.96 -35.33
CA LYS A 574 31.98 4.32 -36.29
C LYS A 574 31.68 3.74 -37.66
N GLU A 575 32.19 4.39 -38.72
CA GLU A 575 32.03 3.95 -40.11
C GLU A 575 32.58 2.52 -40.35
N SER A 576 33.62 2.14 -39.61
CA SER A 576 34.17 0.78 -39.61
C SER A 576 33.14 -0.26 -39.19
N ASP A 577 32.28 0.06 -38.23
CA ASP A 577 31.29 -0.86 -37.67
C ASP A 577 30.14 -1.06 -38.66
N LEU A 578 29.69 0.03 -39.27
CA LEU A 578 28.65 0.00 -40.31
C LEU A 578 29.11 -0.80 -41.53
N GLY A 579 30.40 -0.76 -41.86
CA GLY A 579 31.02 -1.57 -42.91
C GLY A 579 30.98 -3.08 -42.66
N MET A 580 30.76 -3.52 -41.42
CA MET A 580 30.68 -4.94 -41.06
C MET A 580 29.27 -5.51 -41.24
N ILE A 581 28.25 -4.68 -41.44
CA ILE A 581 26.86 -5.13 -41.54
C ILE A 581 26.65 -5.92 -42.84
N THR A 582 26.13 -7.14 -42.70
CA THR A 582 25.86 -8.06 -43.83
C THR A 582 24.37 -8.29 -44.05
N THR A 583 23.57 -8.22 -43.00
CA THR A 583 22.13 -8.52 -43.04
C THR A 583 21.43 -7.83 -41.88
N ILE A 584 20.23 -7.32 -42.15
CA ILE A 584 19.27 -6.91 -41.12
C ILE A 584 18.11 -7.90 -41.10
N GLY A 585 17.78 -8.42 -39.92
CA GLY A 585 16.63 -9.29 -39.73
C GLY A 585 15.53 -8.59 -38.95
N VAL A 586 14.29 -8.89 -39.33
CA VAL A 586 13.07 -8.30 -38.76
C VAL A 586 12.05 -9.40 -38.55
N ASP A 587 11.48 -9.51 -37.35
CA ASP A 587 10.38 -10.44 -37.08
C ASP A 587 9.16 -10.08 -37.95
N SER A 588 8.47 -11.08 -38.48
CA SER A 588 7.30 -10.91 -39.34
C SER A 588 6.14 -10.15 -38.69
N GLN A 589 6.12 -10.07 -37.36
CA GLN A 589 5.17 -9.26 -36.58
C GLN A 589 5.81 -8.01 -35.98
N LEU A 590 7.01 -7.62 -36.43
CA LEU A 590 7.78 -6.47 -35.97
C LEU A 590 8.05 -6.49 -34.44
N ARG A 591 8.19 -7.70 -33.87
CA ARG A 591 8.43 -7.90 -32.43
C ARG A 591 9.91 -8.01 -32.06
N GLY A 592 10.80 -8.00 -33.02
CA GLY A 592 12.23 -8.17 -32.78
C GLY A 592 13.04 -7.87 -34.02
N PHE A 593 14.28 -7.46 -33.78
CA PHE A 593 15.22 -7.06 -34.81
C PHE A 593 16.57 -7.69 -34.52
N ASP A 594 17.31 -8.02 -35.57
CA ASP A 594 18.71 -8.36 -35.43
C ASP A 594 19.55 -7.80 -36.58
N ILE A 595 20.85 -7.73 -36.35
CA ILE A 595 21.85 -7.35 -37.34
C ILE A 595 22.97 -8.37 -37.29
N CYS A 596 23.30 -8.91 -38.46
CA CYS A 596 24.42 -9.81 -38.65
C CYS A 596 25.63 -9.02 -39.14
N MET A 597 26.75 -9.18 -38.46
CA MET A 597 28.00 -8.48 -38.75
C MET A 597 29.14 -9.46 -39.05
N GLU A 598 30.06 -9.05 -39.90
CA GLU A 598 31.23 -9.83 -40.32
C GLU A 598 32.48 -8.97 -40.52
N ASN A 599 33.54 -9.25 -39.75
CA ASN A 599 34.84 -8.58 -39.86
C ASN A 599 35.85 -9.32 -40.77
N GLY A 600 35.47 -10.50 -41.30
CA GLY A 600 36.21 -11.26 -42.32
C GLY A 600 36.91 -12.47 -41.76
N HIS A 601 36.98 -12.55 -40.44
CA HIS A 601 37.44 -13.70 -39.69
C HIS A 601 36.29 -14.31 -38.86
N GLU A 602 35.33 -13.49 -38.43
CA GLU A 602 34.24 -13.89 -37.57
C GLU A 602 32.90 -13.27 -38.01
N LYS A 603 31.82 -14.03 -37.79
CA LYS A 603 30.42 -13.60 -37.94
C LYS A 603 29.72 -13.63 -36.59
N TRP A 604 28.99 -12.56 -36.26
CA TRP A 604 28.18 -12.51 -35.05
C TRP A 604 26.89 -11.73 -35.29
N THR A 605 25.93 -11.89 -34.39
CA THR A 605 24.61 -11.26 -34.48
C THR A 605 24.31 -10.48 -33.21
N ARG A 606 23.76 -9.27 -33.35
CA ARG A 606 23.15 -8.49 -32.26
C ARG A 606 21.66 -8.42 -32.50
N GLY A 607 20.83 -8.53 -31.47
CA GLY A 607 19.39 -8.41 -31.67
C GLY A 607 18.65 -8.08 -30.40
N ILE A 608 17.46 -7.53 -30.59
CA ILE A 608 16.53 -7.09 -29.56
C ILE A 608 15.18 -7.72 -29.78
N GLY A 609 14.42 -7.90 -28.69
CA GLY A 609 13.06 -8.40 -28.76
C GLY A 609 12.87 -9.86 -29.13
N ASN A 610 11.63 -10.16 -29.52
CA ASN A 610 11.19 -11.51 -29.85
C ASN A 610 11.49 -11.85 -31.32
N ARG A 611 12.41 -12.79 -31.51
CA ARG A 611 12.97 -13.17 -32.81
C ARG A 611 12.47 -14.54 -33.28
N ASN A 612 11.17 -14.78 -33.16
CA ASN A 612 10.55 -16.08 -33.44
C ASN A 612 10.38 -16.37 -34.94
N ALA A 613 10.06 -15.38 -35.75
CA ALA A 613 9.78 -15.57 -37.18
C ALA A 613 10.44 -14.47 -38.02
N MET A 614 11.76 -14.57 -38.17
CA MET A 614 12.61 -13.54 -38.79
C MET A 614 12.59 -13.56 -40.33
N GLN A 615 12.54 -12.38 -40.92
CA GLN A 615 12.84 -12.12 -42.33
C GLN A 615 14.18 -11.40 -42.42
N TYR A 616 15.09 -11.93 -43.24
CA TYR A 616 16.47 -11.44 -43.37
C TYR A 616 16.69 -10.73 -44.70
N LEU A 617 17.20 -9.50 -44.65
CA LEU A 617 17.44 -8.63 -45.80
C LEU A 617 18.94 -8.28 -45.90
N SER A 618 19.56 -8.59 -47.04
CA SER A 618 21.01 -8.45 -47.21
C SER A 618 21.45 -6.99 -47.40
N ILE A 619 22.53 -6.62 -46.72
CA ILE A 619 23.21 -5.32 -46.78
C ILE A 619 24.66 -5.55 -47.20
N ASP A 620 25.13 -4.86 -48.23
CA ASP A 620 26.53 -4.90 -48.65
C ASP A 620 27.37 -3.85 -47.90
N GLY A 621 27.54 -4.03 -46.58
CA GLY A 621 28.27 -3.09 -45.73
C GLY A 621 29.71 -2.87 -46.21
N ARG A 622 30.41 -3.92 -46.62
CA ARG A 622 31.79 -3.82 -47.12
C ARG A 622 31.90 -3.09 -48.45
N GLY A 623 30.92 -3.27 -49.33
CA GLY A 623 30.82 -2.51 -50.57
C GLY A 623 30.35 -1.07 -50.38
N GLY A 624 30.19 -0.60 -49.14
CA GLY A 624 29.81 0.78 -48.83
C GLY A 624 28.30 1.03 -48.80
N GLU A 625 27.46 -0.01 -48.79
CA GLU A 625 26.02 0.17 -48.58
C GLU A 625 25.74 0.53 -47.12
N ARG A 626 24.98 1.62 -46.90
CA ARG A 626 24.59 2.12 -45.58
C ARG A 626 23.09 2.28 -45.53
N ILE A 627 22.49 1.84 -44.44
CA ILE A 627 21.12 2.25 -44.09
C ILE A 627 21.22 3.73 -43.71
N LEU A 628 20.36 4.58 -44.29
CA LEU A 628 20.37 6.03 -44.05
C LEU A 628 19.26 6.48 -43.11
N TYR A 629 18.08 5.89 -43.29
CA TYR A 629 16.88 6.14 -42.51
C TYR A 629 15.90 5.02 -42.78
N PHE A 630 14.82 4.99 -42.02
CA PHE A 630 13.72 4.09 -42.30
C PHE A 630 12.38 4.75 -42.03
N TYR A 631 11.35 4.16 -42.60
CA TYR A 631 9.96 4.53 -42.38
C TYR A 631 9.28 3.46 -41.54
N VAL A 632 8.39 3.88 -40.64
CA VAL A 632 7.52 2.98 -39.89
C VAL A 632 6.08 3.40 -40.08
N TYR A 633 5.24 2.43 -40.43
CA TYR A 633 3.80 2.61 -40.41
C TYR A 633 3.26 2.21 -39.02
N LEU A 634 2.82 3.22 -38.26
CA LEU A 634 2.22 3.06 -36.93
C LEU A 634 0.70 3.28 -37.02
N TYR A 635 -0.09 2.28 -36.65
CA TYR A 635 -1.55 2.40 -36.52
C TYR A 635 -1.99 2.10 -35.07
N ASP A 636 -2.44 0.88 -34.79
CA ASP A 636 -2.70 0.32 -33.45
C ASP A 636 -1.49 -0.45 -32.89
N VAL A 637 -0.58 -0.84 -33.78
CA VAL A 637 0.78 -1.35 -33.56
C VAL A 637 1.64 -0.95 -34.78
N ALA A 638 2.95 -1.19 -34.71
CA ALA A 638 3.79 -1.14 -35.90
C ALA A 638 3.36 -2.24 -36.88
N ARG A 639 2.97 -1.86 -38.11
CA ARG A 639 2.48 -2.78 -39.14
C ARG A 639 3.42 -2.96 -40.32
N GLY A 640 4.28 -1.97 -40.56
CA GLY A 640 5.29 -2.01 -41.62
C GLY A 640 6.53 -1.22 -41.26
N ILE A 641 7.69 -1.71 -41.72
CA ILE A 641 8.96 -0.99 -41.67
C ILE A 641 9.64 -1.02 -43.04
N ARG A 642 10.24 0.10 -43.43
CA ARG A 642 10.93 0.26 -44.71
C ARG A 642 12.26 0.96 -44.51
N PHE A 643 13.36 0.22 -44.56
CA PHE A 643 14.72 0.79 -44.53
C PHE A 643 15.11 1.31 -45.91
N VAL A 644 15.79 2.46 -45.94
CA VAL A 644 16.29 3.09 -47.17
C VAL A 644 17.81 3.21 -47.09
N THR A 645 18.49 2.72 -48.12
CA THR A 645 19.96 2.74 -48.18
C THR A 645 20.51 3.87 -49.04
N ASN A 646 21.80 4.16 -48.91
CA ASN A 646 22.53 5.09 -49.78
C ASN A 646 22.63 4.62 -51.25
N ARG A 647 22.19 3.39 -51.55
CA ARG A 647 22.04 2.84 -52.89
C ARG A 647 20.59 2.90 -53.38
N GLU A 648 19.73 3.67 -52.71
CA GLU A 648 18.29 3.81 -53.00
C GLU A 648 17.53 2.46 -52.94
N ARG A 649 18.07 1.45 -52.23
CA ARG A 649 17.34 0.21 -52.00
C ARG A 649 16.33 0.41 -50.88
N HIS A 650 15.11 -0.06 -51.11
CA HIS A 650 14.04 -0.13 -50.13
C HIS A 650 13.90 -1.56 -49.62
N LEU A 651 14.10 -1.74 -48.32
CA LEU A 651 14.04 -3.04 -47.65
C LEU A 651 12.80 -3.04 -46.75
N ILE A 652 11.77 -3.77 -47.16
CA ILE A 652 10.42 -3.65 -46.61
C ILE A 652 10.02 -4.95 -45.91
N VAL A 653 9.47 -4.83 -44.71
CA VAL A 653 8.86 -5.92 -43.96
C VAL A 653 7.52 -5.44 -43.39
N GLY A 654 6.47 -6.24 -43.57
CA GLY A 654 5.10 -5.89 -43.16
C GLY A 654 4.33 -5.12 -44.23
N GLU A 655 3.35 -4.33 -43.79
CA GLU A 655 2.40 -3.58 -44.64
C GLU A 655 2.82 -2.09 -44.71
N PRO A 656 3.48 -1.63 -45.79
CA PRO A 656 3.79 -0.22 -45.97
C PRO A 656 2.52 0.60 -46.32
N ASP A 657 2.49 1.88 -45.93
CA ASP A 657 1.36 2.78 -46.20
C ASP A 657 1.85 4.22 -46.53
N SER A 658 0.96 5.08 -47.02
CA SER A 658 1.22 6.50 -47.26
C SER A 658 1.47 7.33 -46.01
N ASP A 659 0.95 6.92 -44.84
CA ASP A 659 1.09 7.64 -43.56
C ASP A 659 2.34 7.21 -42.74
N GLU A 660 3.38 6.74 -43.42
CA GLU A 660 4.64 6.30 -42.83
C GLU A 660 5.45 7.44 -42.17
N LEU A 661 5.99 7.19 -40.97
CA LEU A 661 6.85 8.11 -40.23
C LEU A 661 8.32 7.83 -40.49
N ARG A 662 9.08 8.87 -40.85
CA ARG A 662 10.53 8.78 -41.11
C ARG A 662 11.37 8.90 -39.83
N PHE A 663 12.38 8.06 -39.70
CA PHE A 663 13.37 8.09 -38.62
C PHE A 663 14.82 8.06 -39.17
N PRO A 664 15.68 9.00 -38.76
CA PRO A 664 15.36 10.24 -38.04
C PRO A 664 14.56 11.22 -38.92
N PRO A 665 13.93 12.27 -38.34
CA PRO A 665 13.30 13.35 -39.11
C PRO A 665 14.29 14.05 -40.04
N GLU A 666 13.78 14.68 -41.11
CA GLU A 666 14.63 15.33 -42.11
C GLU A 666 15.60 16.35 -41.50
N GLY A 667 16.87 16.34 -41.93
CA GLY A 667 17.90 17.29 -41.49
C GLY A 667 18.96 16.76 -40.51
N HIS A 668 18.85 15.50 -40.07
CA HIS A 668 19.83 14.85 -39.19
C HIS A 668 20.60 13.78 -40.00
N GLN A 669 21.93 13.68 -39.87
CA GLN A 669 22.73 12.64 -40.56
C GLN A 669 23.87 12.04 -39.71
N HIS A 670 24.12 10.73 -39.95
CA HIS A 670 25.33 9.92 -39.68
C HIS A 670 25.53 9.26 -38.29
N ALA A 671 24.67 8.27 -38.00
CA ALA A 671 24.82 7.02 -37.22
C ALA A 671 23.38 6.43 -37.09
N LEU A 672 23.17 5.16 -36.73
CA LEU A 672 21.81 4.58 -36.64
C LEU A 672 21.68 3.60 -35.49
N ILE A 673 20.67 3.82 -34.67
CA ILE A 673 20.25 2.99 -33.54
C ILE A 673 18.77 2.76 -33.68
N LEU A 674 18.36 1.55 -33.33
CA LEU A 674 16.96 1.19 -33.19
C LEU A 674 16.70 0.82 -31.72
N SER A 675 15.86 1.59 -31.04
CA SER A 675 15.42 1.33 -29.67
C SER A 675 13.95 0.91 -29.66
N TRP A 676 13.64 -0.13 -28.89
CA TRP A 676 12.32 -0.78 -28.88
C TRP A 676 11.86 -1.14 -27.47
N VAL A 677 10.57 -0.97 -27.18
CA VAL A 677 9.98 -1.25 -25.87
C VAL A 677 9.22 -2.58 -25.86
N PHE A 678 9.35 -3.34 -24.76
CA PHE A 678 8.70 -4.65 -24.58
C PHE A 678 7.76 -4.68 -23.37
N THR A 679 6.60 -5.32 -23.53
CA THR A 679 5.72 -5.70 -22.39
C THR A 679 5.48 -7.20 -22.36
N ALA A 680 5.13 -7.72 -21.18
CA ALA A 680 4.93 -9.15 -20.94
C ALA A 680 3.74 -9.76 -21.73
N THR A 681 2.78 -8.92 -22.14
CA THR A 681 1.54 -9.35 -22.81
C THR A 681 1.60 -9.26 -24.34
N GLY A 682 2.77 -8.97 -24.92
CA GLY A 682 2.97 -8.74 -26.35
C GLY A 682 3.76 -7.45 -26.61
N PRO A 683 4.12 -7.12 -27.86
CA PRO A 683 4.71 -5.82 -28.15
C PRO A 683 3.70 -4.73 -27.81
N THR A 684 4.03 -3.88 -26.85
CA THR A 684 3.46 -2.54 -26.82
C THR A 684 4.49 -1.64 -27.45
N GLU A 685 4.10 -1.11 -28.60
CA GLU A 685 4.58 0.12 -29.21
C GLU A 685 5.52 0.92 -28.31
N ILE A 686 6.76 1.11 -28.72
CA ILE A 686 7.38 2.44 -28.89
C ILE A 686 8.66 2.22 -29.71
N LEU A 687 8.82 2.98 -30.79
CA LEU A 687 10.06 3.02 -31.57
C LEU A 687 10.76 4.36 -31.33
N GLN A 688 12.00 4.28 -30.85
CA GLN A 688 12.96 5.37 -30.90
C GLN A 688 14.04 4.98 -31.90
N ALA A 689 14.41 5.88 -32.81
CA ALA A 689 15.51 5.61 -33.71
C ALA A 689 16.27 6.86 -34.08
N GLN A 690 17.58 6.77 -33.90
CA GLN A 690 18.46 7.90 -33.67
C GLN A 690 19.86 7.66 -34.15
N ILE A 691 20.55 8.77 -34.38
CA ILE A 691 21.95 8.85 -34.76
C ILE A 691 22.79 8.65 -33.54
#